data_AF-A0A3M9Y9R6-F1
#
_entry.id   AF-A0A3M9Y9R6-F1
#
_cell.length_a   1.000
_cell.length_b   1.000
_cell.length_c   1.000
_cell.angle_alpha   90.00
_cell.angle_beta   90.00
_cell.angle_gamma   90.00
#
_symmetry.space_group_name_H-M   'P 1'
#
loop_
_entity.id
_entity.type
_entity.pdbx_description
1 polymer ?
#
loop_
_entity_poly.entity_id
_entity_poly.type
_entity_poly.pdbx_seq_one_letter_code
_entity_poly.pdbx_strand_id
1 'polypeptide(L)'
;MPFETKAVERLTAIVDNACADTKSDIPGATVVIIGKDGNELFAHAAGKRGVASNDPMALESIFWIASCTKLLTGIACMQLVEEGILKLDDGDHLEKLCPELKDLKVLRADGSLEAKKRSITLRMLLTHTAGFGYTFFNERLRDWAFPAGVDEFSGRFEDMKTPLLFQPGEGWEYGVNIDWAGVALQRATGLTLNEFLQKRLFQPLGIVDMSMIPGEDMRSRLAYMHQRDADGTLRPRDHLQRLPLVIDPNNNDEVASVFNSGGAGMFARPQEYCKVLAVLLNDGTCARTGTQILRKDTVDEMFRNQIPEFPNYSRQGIPAAKPDLTLPLGELYPTADNAPQGWGITFMMPNADATGRSKGTGHWAGLANLWWWCDREKGIAGMVATQLLPFADGKVLNLWVAGEVSWQRTNLQTSLPADPAVAFIDLDEPLNFPTQPPDMLLVNFEASLYAGMPEPVDTATTETDPAASGTLEVLFRESSAGHVPFVWPPPLPDIDCDARVSVSESTEFTNPFEYSPQDLTSSPLFSEMSDLPAEIPGERAHKRRRRNRRPSSPSLSPFCASNALVSRTNSGFISTNLLQIYHDVLEHSLSCWLTEVTCPYKGARGRDEGRRLAEWGPSWSNRIFHRTVQLDRAAQTAGLVRMTALEGRSADRALHFAIMAFATQWAQGSRRQGETYPVPRFASPHETFDELVEESFDRDLQRYFWNQSKKALQETEYIECYRVAAAEMVLSLAQRPWAQDDVDDFLGERERARTLDGAFETGSIMSRIACAISRDGPPVHIERATRKMHILKSRFISASQKAAKAQGRTATQAMHIMTPENETTVGLLYWLAVMFDTLSSSMDERPVTVTDQDCQHDDLPPSEAENDRWHVDLFIKDTLEAPSQRLRWPCSYEDAAEAVTRSGPVKVLLYRHVSYLQTLLRRGQAGARIEETLAATTSLYRYWNVTHGAFFRDLLRDFDAVPGRIRSWFFCISAHWHLAVLMFADLVEQIDDEGLGLPSAGRRRAAARMVAAMRETSVRELADLAGVATPRAAGTEPHLPGFHHAVNEGTVLAEPWTIILIRAFSRAAVLIMEEADNYRRYGLVRSWGGPHEGWNSLERADDCIRTLFYLGKKSDMARRVADILSDALASLRLADDGPPLGGHGGDGAAGRGGGSSTSLGSEGKTAATGGSSTESWTAATESDLASSGGWGEAGTYWNVSSLGGAGLAICG
;
A
#
# COMPACT_ATOMS: atom_id res chain seq x y z
N MET A 1 32.32 -12.86 44.33
CA MET A 1 33.51 -12.06 43.97
C MET A 1 33.04 -11.08 42.90
N PRO A 2 33.20 -9.76 43.09
CA PRO A 2 32.95 -8.81 42.01
C PRO A 2 33.87 -9.15 40.83
N PHE A 3 33.43 -8.85 39.61
CA PHE A 3 34.29 -9.00 38.43
C PHE A 3 35.54 -8.13 38.57
N GLU A 4 36.68 -8.64 38.06
CA GLU A 4 37.90 -7.82 37.96
C GLU A 4 37.62 -6.59 37.10
N THR A 5 38.22 -5.44 37.44
CA THR A 5 38.01 -4.16 36.74
C THR A 5 38.21 -4.28 35.23
N LYS A 6 39.24 -5.04 34.80
CA LYS A 6 39.52 -5.29 33.37
C LYS A 6 38.38 -6.03 32.65
N ALA A 7 37.65 -6.87 33.36
CA ALA A 7 36.52 -7.62 32.81
C ALA A 7 35.31 -6.73 32.59
N VAL A 8 35.04 -5.86 33.57
CA VAL A 8 33.98 -4.85 33.47
C VAL A 8 34.29 -3.91 32.31
N GLU A 9 35.51 -3.39 32.21
CA GLU A 9 35.94 -2.55 31.08
C GLU A 9 35.78 -3.27 29.73
N ARG A 10 36.15 -4.55 29.64
CA ARG A 10 35.97 -5.35 28.43
C ARG A 10 34.49 -5.53 28.06
N LEU A 11 33.65 -5.87 29.03
CA LEU A 11 32.22 -6.05 28.81
C LEU A 11 31.55 -4.73 28.42
N THR A 12 31.92 -3.62 29.05
CA THR A 12 31.48 -2.27 28.66
C THR A 12 31.86 -1.98 27.21
N ALA A 13 33.12 -2.18 26.82
CA ALA A 13 33.56 -1.97 25.44
C ALA A 13 32.81 -2.84 24.43
N ILE A 14 32.48 -4.09 24.77
CA ILE A 14 31.68 -4.98 23.90
C ILE A 14 30.29 -4.39 23.66
N VAL A 15 29.62 -3.93 24.72
CA VAL A 15 28.26 -3.36 24.62
C VAL A 15 28.27 -2.01 23.89
N ASP A 16 29.27 -1.17 24.15
CA ASP A 16 29.45 0.13 23.47
C ASP A 16 29.73 -0.06 21.98
N ASN A 17 30.65 -0.96 21.62
CA ASN A 17 30.99 -1.25 20.23
C ASN A 17 29.80 -1.84 19.46
N ALA A 18 28.95 -2.64 20.10
CA ALA A 18 27.76 -3.20 19.48
C ALA A 18 26.67 -2.15 19.17
N CYS A 19 26.81 -0.93 19.70
CA CYS A 19 25.89 0.19 19.47
C CYS A 19 26.61 1.42 18.85
N ALA A 20 27.81 1.25 18.30
CA ALA A 20 28.67 2.36 17.90
C ALA A 20 28.14 3.09 16.65
N ASP A 21 27.75 2.34 15.61
CA ASP A 21 27.15 2.92 14.41
C ASP A 21 25.63 3.08 14.55
N THR A 22 25.19 4.32 14.72
CA THR A 22 23.78 4.69 14.82
C THR A 22 22.91 4.34 13.62
N LYS A 23 23.49 4.00 12.46
CA LYS A 23 22.74 3.66 11.24
C LYS A 23 22.55 2.15 11.08
N SER A 24 23.60 1.38 11.31
CA SER A 24 23.60 -0.05 11.00
C SER A 24 23.77 -0.97 12.22
N ASP A 25 24.25 -0.51 13.37
CA ASP A 25 24.47 -1.38 14.54
C ASP A 25 23.19 -1.61 15.35
N ILE A 26 23.29 -1.98 16.62
CA ILE A 26 22.12 -2.13 17.50
C ILE A 26 21.72 -0.72 17.96
N PRO A 27 20.43 -0.31 17.85
CA PRO A 27 20.01 1.06 18.21
C PRO A 27 20.36 1.42 19.66
N GLY A 28 20.15 0.46 20.56
CA GLY A 28 20.56 0.52 21.95
C GLY A 28 20.33 -0.82 22.63
N ALA A 29 21.16 -1.10 23.63
CA ALA A 29 21.16 -2.36 24.35
C ALA A 29 21.37 -2.14 25.85
N THR A 30 20.86 -3.08 26.65
CA THR A 30 21.18 -3.19 28.08
C THR A 30 21.64 -4.61 28.39
N VAL A 31 22.76 -4.74 29.09
CA VAL A 31 23.32 -6.02 29.52
C VAL A 31 23.49 -6.02 31.02
N VAL A 32 22.92 -7.04 31.69
CA VAL A 32 22.97 -7.22 33.14
C VAL A 32 23.42 -8.63 33.47
N ILE A 33 24.34 -8.75 34.43
CA ILE A 33 24.85 -10.02 34.95
C ILE A 33 24.75 -9.97 36.48
N ILE A 34 24.17 -11.01 37.07
CA ILE A 34 23.90 -11.12 38.50
C ILE A 34 24.51 -12.39 39.09
N GLY A 35 25.05 -12.28 40.30
CA GLY A 35 25.57 -13.42 41.05
C GLY A 35 24.51 -14.08 41.92
N LYS A 36 24.80 -15.29 42.40
CA LYS A 36 23.98 -15.98 43.40
C LYS A 36 23.78 -15.19 44.71
N ASP A 37 24.64 -14.23 45.03
CA ASP A 37 24.43 -13.36 46.19
C ASP A 37 23.34 -12.29 45.95
N GLY A 38 22.78 -12.23 44.74
CA GLY A 38 21.80 -11.24 44.33
C GLY A 38 22.42 -9.86 44.03
N ASN A 39 23.75 -9.78 43.92
CA ASN A 39 24.44 -8.55 43.53
C ASN A 39 24.68 -8.51 42.03
N GLU A 40 24.52 -7.34 41.44
CA GLU A 40 24.92 -7.07 40.06
C GLU A 40 26.44 -7.19 39.95
N LEU A 41 26.91 -8.11 39.11
CA LEU A 41 28.32 -8.28 38.76
C LEU A 41 28.70 -7.35 37.61
N PHE A 42 27.72 -7.04 36.75
CA PHE A 42 27.86 -6.12 35.63
C PHE A 42 26.47 -5.57 35.26
N ALA A 43 26.38 -4.27 34.98
CA ALA A 43 25.19 -3.65 34.40
C ALA A 43 25.65 -2.47 33.53
N HIS A 44 25.34 -2.51 32.25
CA HIS A 44 25.70 -1.45 31.31
C HIS A 44 24.61 -1.25 30.25
N ALA A 45 24.41 0.00 29.84
CA ALA A 45 23.53 0.38 28.75
C ALA A 45 24.31 1.23 27.75
N ALA A 46 24.09 0.99 26.45
CA ALA A 46 24.73 1.72 25.37
C ALA A 46 23.75 2.03 24.23
N GLY A 47 24.10 3.00 23.39
CA GLY A 47 23.28 3.46 22.28
C GLY A 47 22.17 4.41 22.71
N LYS A 48 21.11 4.48 21.89
CA LYS A 48 19.96 5.38 22.07
C LYS A 48 18.70 4.58 22.38
N ARG A 49 17.75 5.23 23.04
CA ARG A 49 16.43 4.67 23.36
C ARG A 49 15.61 4.36 22.11
N GLY A 50 15.88 5.06 21.00
CA GLY A 50 15.44 4.70 19.67
C GLY A 50 16.13 5.49 18.57
N VAL A 51 16.07 5.02 17.32
CA VAL A 51 16.73 5.70 16.18
C VAL A 51 16.18 7.10 15.90
N ALA A 52 14.90 7.33 16.19
CA ALA A 52 14.23 8.63 16.08
C ALA A 52 14.30 9.46 17.37
N SER A 53 14.92 8.93 18.45
CA SER A 53 15.06 9.60 19.73
C SER A 53 16.52 10.01 19.95
N ASN A 54 16.75 11.17 20.56
CA ASN A 54 18.08 11.58 21.00
C ASN A 54 18.39 11.15 22.44
N ASP A 55 17.45 10.49 23.12
CA ASP A 55 17.64 10.06 24.49
C ASP A 55 18.57 8.85 24.54
N PRO A 56 19.57 8.83 25.45
CA PRO A 56 20.45 7.68 25.60
C PRO A 56 19.66 6.48 26.11
N MET A 57 20.07 5.28 25.70
CA MET A 57 19.63 4.07 26.38
C MET A 57 20.15 4.09 27.81
N ALA A 58 19.27 3.90 28.79
CA ALA A 58 19.60 3.91 30.21
C ALA A 58 19.27 2.57 30.87
N LEU A 59 19.90 2.27 32.00
CA LEU A 59 19.61 1.07 32.81
C LEU A 59 18.17 1.07 33.36
N GLU A 60 17.56 2.24 33.46
CA GLU A 60 16.17 2.48 33.86
C GLU A 60 15.17 2.25 32.72
N SER A 61 15.63 1.97 31.50
CA SER A 61 14.74 1.79 30.35
C SER A 61 13.86 0.55 30.52
N ILE A 62 12.60 0.68 30.13
CA ILE A 62 11.63 -0.43 30.12
C ILE A 62 11.65 -1.08 28.74
N PHE A 63 11.58 -2.40 28.72
CA PHE A 63 11.56 -3.20 27.51
C PHE A 63 10.29 -4.04 27.48
N TRP A 64 9.69 -4.22 26.30
CA TRP A 64 8.79 -5.35 26.11
C TRP A 64 9.63 -6.61 26.04
N ILE A 65 9.54 -7.48 27.05
CA ILE A 65 10.45 -8.64 27.17
C ILE A 65 9.93 -9.89 26.44
N ALA A 66 8.76 -9.78 25.79
CA ALA A 66 8.16 -10.84 24.98
C ALA A 66 8.25 -12.21 25.68
N SER A 67 8.80 -13.22 24.99
CA SER A 67 8.93 -14.60 25.45
C SER A 67 9.73 -14.82 26.74
N CYS A 68 10.50 -13.85 27.24
CA CYS A 68 11.08 -13.93 28.59
C CYS A 68 9.99 -14.00 29.69
N THR A 69 8.77 -13.53 29.40
CA THR A 69 7.59 -13.68 30.27
C THR A 69 7.32 -15.14 30.66
N LYS A 70 7.67 -16.11 29.80
CA LYS A 70 7.37 -17.52 29.99
C LYS A 70 7.96 -18.09 31.28
N LEU A 71 9.18 -17.66 31.65
CA LEU A 71 9.82 -18.08 32.89
C LEU A 71 9.02 -17.65 34.12
N LEU A 72 8.50 -16.42 34.10
CA LEU A 72 7.70 -15.86 35.20
C LEU A 72 6.39 -16.63 35.36
N THR A 73 5.71 -16.91 34.24
CA THR A 73 4.50 -17.74 34.20
C THR A 73 4.78 -19.16 34.68
N GLY A 74 5.91 -19.74 34.29
CA GLY A 74 6.37 -21.05 34.74
C GLY A 74 6.57 -21.12 36.25
N ILE A 75 7.29 -20.16 36.83
CA ILE A 75 7.47 -20.03 38.30
C ILE A 75 6.11 -19.95 39.00
N ALA A 76 5.19 -19.10 38.50
CA ALA A 76 3.87 -18.92 39.08
C ALA A 76 3.01 -20.21 39.02
N CYS A 77 3.06 -20.94 37.90
CA CYS A 77 2.40 -22.23 37.78
C CYS A 77 3.00 -23.26 38.74
N MET A 78 4.33 -23.29 38.89
CA MET A 78 5.01 -24.21 39.80
C MET A 78 4.73 -23.90 41.27
N GLN A 79 4.51 -22.63 41.67
CA GLN A 79 3.99 -22.29 43.00
C GLN A 79 2.62 -22.94 43.25
N LEU A 80 1.73 -22.96 42.26
CA LEU A 80 0.43 -23.61 42.41
C LEU A 80 0.50 -25.15 42.35
N VAL A 81 1.49 -25.70 41.65
CA VAL A 81 1.79 -27.14 41.70
C VAL A 81 2.29 -27.54 43.08
N GLU A 82 3.15 -26.72 43.69
CA GLU A 82 3.62 -26.90 45.05
C GLU A 82 2.50 -26.91 46.09
N GLU A 83 1.46 -26.10 45.87
CA GLU A 83 0.25 -25.99 46.69
C GLU A 83 -0.79 -27.08 46.38
N GLY A 84 -0.56 -27.90 45.35
CA GLY A 84 -1.49 -28.93 44.89
C GLY A 84 -2.75 -28.39 44.20
N ILE A 85 -2.76 -27.10 43.84
CA ILE A 85 -3.86 -26.43 43.14
C ILE A 85 -3.84 -26.78 41.66
N LEU A 86 -2.66 -26.69 41.04
CA LEU A 86 -2.41 -27.17 39.67
C LEU A 86 -1.68 -28.51 39.70
N LYS A 87 -1.82 -29.28 38.62
CA LYS A 87 -1.17 -30.59 38.47
C LYS A 87 -0.51 -30.69 37.11
N LEU A 88 0.75 -31.12 37.09
CA LEU A 88 1.54 -31.21 35.86
C LEU A 88 0.95 -32.22 34.86
N ASP A 89 0.55 -33.40 35.32
CA ASP A 89 0.23 -34.55 34.45
C ASP A 89 -1.25 -34.91 34.39
N ASP A 90 -2.12 -34.13 35.04
CA ASP A 90 -3.57 -34.36 35.09
C ASP A 90 -4.27 -33.53 34.01
N GLY A 91 -4.48 -34.14 32.83
CA GLY A 91 -5.12 -33.49 31.69
C GLY A 91 -6.61 -33.18 31.93
N ASP A 92 -7.33 -34.03 32.67
CA ASP A 92 -8.72 -33.78 33.04
C ASP A 92 -8.85 -32.55 33.94
N HIS A 93 -7.91 -32.38 34.87
CA HIS A 93 -7.84 -31.18 35.70
C HIS A 93 -7.59 -29.93 34.85
N LEU A 94 -6.62 -29.95 33.94
CA LEU A 94 -6.33 -28.81 33.07
C LEU A 94 -7.53 -28.46 32.17
N GLU A 95 -8.11 -29.45 31.50
CA GLU A 95 -9.24 -29.23 30.58
C GLU A 95 -10.56 -28.92 31.31
N LYS A 96 -10.66 -29.18 32.61
CA LYS A 96 -11.75 -28.68 33.45
C LYS A 96 -11.60 -27.18 33.73
N LEU A 97 -10.36 -26.71 33.94
CA LEU A 97 -10.08 -25.28 34.08
C LEU A 97 -10.20 -24.57 32.72
N CYS A 98 -9.71 -25.20 31.66
CA CYS A 98 -9.69 -24.68 30.29
C CYS A 98 -10.51 -25.58 29.36
N PRO A 99 -11.86 -25.53 29.42
CA PRO A 99 -12.73 -26.36 28.58
C PRO A 99 -12.50 -26.15 27.08
N GLU A 100 -12.02 -24.99 26.65
CA GLU A 100 -11.68 -24.70 25.26
C GLU A 100 -10.61 -25.66 24.70
N LEU A 101 -9.71 -26.16 25.56
CA LEU A 101 -8.69 -27.12 25.14
C LEU A 101 -9.29 -28.45 24.69
N LYS A 102 -10.52 -28.80 25.11
CA LYS A 102 -11.20 -30.05 24.75
C LYS A 102 -11.57 -30.11 23.27
N ASP A 103 -11.97 -28.96 22.73
CA ASP A 103 -12.55 -28.87 21.39
C ASP A 103 -11.51 -28.54 20.32
N LEU A 104 -10.24 -28.37 20.71
CA LEU A 104 -9.15 -28.13 19.79
C LEU A 104 -8.91 -29.32 18.85
N LYS A 105 -8.57 -28.97 17.61
CA LYS A 105 -8.29 -29.91 16.53
C LYS A 105 -6.85 -29.74 16.05
N VAL A 106 -6.32 -30.80 15.45
CA VAL A 106 -5.00 -30.85 14.82
C VAL A 106 -5.14 -30.49 13.35
N LEU A 107 -4.44 -29.44 12.92
CA LEU A 107 -4.27 -29.03 11.53
C LEU A 107 -3.30 -29.95 10.81
N ARG A 108 -3.81 -30.66 9.80
CA ARG A 108 -3.04 -31.55 8.92
C ARG A 108 -2.42 -30.76 7.77
N ALA A 109 -1.42 -31.37 7.11
CA ALA A 109 -0.66 -30.74 6.04
C ALA A 109 -1.52 -30.36 4.81
N ASP A 110 -2.62 -31.08 4.58
CA ASP A 110 -3.60 -30.81 3.53
C ASP A 110 -4.62 -29.70 3.91
N GLY A 111 -4.46 -29.08 5.09
CA GLY A 111 -5.36 -28.07 5.63
C GLY A 111 -6.60 -28.63 6.36
N SER A 112 -6.77 -29.96 6.42
CA SER A 112 -7.88 -30.58 7.14
C SER A 112 -7.68 -30.56 8.66
N LEU A 113 -8.78 -30.69 9.42
CA LEU A 113 -8.76 -30.69 10.89
C LEU A 113 -9.14 -32.07 11.45
N GLU A 114 -8.24 -32.64 12.25
CA GLU A 114 -8.43 -33.91 12.95
C GLU A 114 -8.72 -33.70 14.44
N ALA A 115 -9.57 -34.53 15.03
CA ALA A 115 -9.78 -34.51 16.48
C ALA A 115 -8.50 -34.87 17.25
N LYS A 116 -8.24 -34.20 18.37
CA LYS A 116 -7.14 -34.60 19.26
C LYS A 116 -7.44 -35.96 19.92
N LYS A 117 -6.41 -36.78 20.10
CA LYS A 117 -6.52 -38.17 20.61
C LYS A 117 -6.36 -38.31 22.13
N ARG A 118 -5.78 -37.30 22.79
CA ARG A 118 -5.62 -37.27 24.25
C ARG A 118 -5.81 -35.88 24.83
N SER A 119 -5.96 -35.81 26.14
CA SER A 119 -6.03 -34.56 26.88
C SER A 119 -4.68 -33.84 26.88
N ILE A 120 -4.70 -32.51 26.80
CA ILE A 120 -3.51 -31.68 27.01
C ILE A 120 -3.25 -31.59 28.52
N THR A 121 -1.99 -31.70 28.95
CA THR A 121 -1.60 -31.55 30.37
C THR A 121 -0.84 -30.23 30.59
N LEU A 122 -0.74 -29.78 31.85
CA LEU A 122 0.03 -28.58 32.18
C LEU A 122 1.50 -28.76 31.85
N ARG A 123 2.06 -29.97 32.06
CA ARG A 123 3.44 -30.29 31.66
C ARG A 123 3.61 -30.11 30.15
N MET A 124 2.66 -30.56 29.34
CA MET A 124 2.74 -30.38 27.88
C MET A 124 2.75 -28.90 27.48
N LEU A 125 1.94 -28.07 28.16
CA LEU A 125 1.96 -26.62 27.94
C LEU A 125 3.33 -26.02 28.31
N LEU A 126 3.84 -26.31 29.50
CA LEU A 126 5.10 -25.76 30.00
C LEU A 126 6.35 -26.26 29.23
N THR A 127 6.19 -27.32 28.43
CA THR A 127 7.27 -27.98 27.68
C THR A 127 7.15 -27.86 26.17
N HIS A 128 6.15 -27.13 25.66
CA HIS A 128 5.91 -26.97 24.22
C HIS A 128 5.64 -28.29 23.48
N THR A 129 5.06 -29.26 24.17
CA THR A 129 4.68 -30.56 23.59
C THR A 129 3.18 -30.73 23.43
N ALA A 130 2.35 -29.70 23.68
CA ALA A 130 0.90 -29.81 23.51
C ALA A 130 0.46 -29.75 22.03
N GLY A 131 1.32 -29.26 21.13
CA GLY A 131 1.05 -29.14 19.70
C GLY A 131 0.72 -27.73 19.21
N PHE A 132 0.71 -26.71 20.06
CA PHE A 132 0.52 -25.32 19.59
C PHE A 132 1.78 -24.79 18.90
N GLY A 133 1.59 -23.99 17.85
CA GLY A 133 2.66 -23.22 17.19
C GLY A 133 2.45 -21.71 17.23
N TYR A 134 3.39 -20.99 16.65
CA TYR A 134 3.29 -19.56 16.30
C TYR A 134 3.24 -19.41 14.78
N THR A 135 2.42 -18.49 14.28
CA THR A 135 2.27 -18.23 12.83
C THR A 135 3.56 -17.69 12.20
N PHE A 136 4.44 -17.05 12.98
CA PHE A 136 5.72 -16.55 12.49
C PHE A 136 6.83 -17.61 12.38
N PHE A 137 6.64 -18.80 12.97
CA PHE A 137 7.57 -19.93 12.90
C PHE A 137 7.02 -21.16 12.18
N ASN A 138 5.76 -21.13 11.71
CA ASN A 138 5.16 -22.28 11.04
C ASN A 138 4.26 -21.82 9.88
N GLU A 139 4.68 -22.11 8.65
CA GLU A 139 3.97 -21.69 7.42
C GLU A 139 2.57 -22.28 7.34
N ARG A 140 2.38 -23.53 7.76
CA ARG A 140 1.06 -24.17 7.77
C ARG A 140 0.10 -23.46 8.73
N LEU A 141 0.59 -23.05 9.91
CA LEU A 141 -0.21 -22.28 10.85
C LEU A 141 -0.47 -20.86 10.35
N ARG A 142 0.52 -20.21 9.72
CA ARG A 142 0.39 -18.91 9.05
C ARG A 142 -0.70 -18.92 7.98
N ASP A 143 -0.64 -19.91 7.10
CA ASP A 143 -1.55 -20.02 5.96
C ASP A 143 -2.99 -20.25 6.42
N TRP A 144 -3.16 -21.08 7.46
CA TRP A 144 -4.44 -21.24 8.15
C TRP A 144 -4.92 -19.94 8.81
N ALA A 145 -3.99 -19.15 9.35
CA ALA A 145 -4.30 -17.90 10.03
C ALA A 145 -4.62 -16.73 9.09
N PHE A 146 -4.24 -16.75 7.80
CA PHE A 146 -4.45 -15.62 6.88
C PHE A 146 -5.92 -15.16 6.80
N PRO A 147 -6.92 -16.05 6.66
CA PRO A 147 -8.33 -15.62 6.62
C PRO A 147 -8.83 -15.06 7.97
N ALA A 148 -8.25 -15.52 9.09
CA ALA A 148 -8.64 -15.09 10.44
C ALA A 148 -7.89 -13.84 10.91
N GLY A 149 -6.76 -13.51 10.27
CA GLY A 149 -5.91 -12.38 10.67
C GLY A 149 -5.40 -12.53 12.09
N VAL A 150 -4.95 -13.74 12.48
CA VAL A 150 -4.46 -14.01 13.84
C VAL A 150 -3.23 -13.15 14.13
N ASP A 151 -3.32 -12.39 15.22
CA ASP A 151 -2.23 -11.61 15.80
C ASP A 151 -2.01 -12.06 17.25
N GLU A 152 -0.99 -12.88 17.46
CA GLU A 152 -0.68 -13.46 18.79
C GLU A 152 -0.26 -12.41 19.84
N PHE A 153 -0.03 -11.15 19.43
CA PHE A 153 0.37 -10.04 20.29
C PHE A 153 -0.69 -8.94 20.38
N SER A 154 -1.91 -9.17 19.86
CA SER A 154 -3.00 -8.19 19.86
C SER A 154 -3.47 -7.76 21.26
N GLY A 155 -3.11 -8.53 22.29
CA GLY A 155 -3.62 -8.38 23.65
C GLY A 155 -5.04 -8.93 23.83
N ARG A 156 -5.54 -9.79 22.93
CA ARG A 156 -6.86 -10.42 23.02
C ARG A 156 -6.77 -11.94 23.17
N PHE A 157 -7.62 -12.51 24.03
CA PHE A 157 -7.69 -13.97 24.27
C PHE A 157 -8.16 -14.78 23.05
N GLU A 158 -8.81 -14.15 22.07
CA GLU A 158 -9.31 -14.88 20.90
C GLU A 158 -8.18 -15.29 19.94
N ASP A 159 -7.10 -14.51 19.88
CA ASP A 159 -6.00 -14.75 18.93
C ASP A 159 -5.09 -15.92 19.34
N MET A 160 -5.18 -16.40 20.58
CA MET A 160 -4.47 -17.62 21.02
C MET A 160 -5.25 -18.92 20.76
N LYS A 161 -6.47 -18.86 20.22
CA LYS A 161 -7.30 -20.04 19.92
C LYS A 161 -6.97 -20.62 18.54
N THR A 162 -5.74 -21.09 18.38
CA THR A 162 -5.24 -21.69 17.14
C THR A 162 -5.33 -23.22 17.18
N PRO A 163 -5.40 -23.90 16.02
CA PRO A 163 -5.36 -25.36 15.98
C PRO A 163 -3.97 -25.88 16.38
N LEU A 164 -3.93 -27.14 16.80
CA LEU A 164 -2.67 -27.85 17.07
C LEU A 164 -2.01 -28.25 15.74
N LEU A 165 -0.70 -28.43 15.72
CA LEU A 165 0.09 -28.85 14.57
C LEU A 165 0.38 -30.37 14.59
N PHE A 166 0.31 -30.98 15.76
CA PHE A 166 0.42 -32.42 15.95
C PHE A 166 -0.43 -32.86 17.15
N GLN A 167 -0.63 -34.17 17.29
CA GLN A 167 -1.37 -34.72 18.43
C GLN A 167 -0.60 -34.46 19.73
N PRO A 168 -1.26 -33.97 20.82
CA PRO A 168 -0.57 -33.60 22.05
C PRO A 168 0.45 -34.67 22.46
N GLY A 169 1.67 -34.28 22.83
CA GLY A 169 2.79 -35.13 23.26
C GLY A 169 3.46 -36.00 22.19
N GLU A 170 3.11 -35.89 20.90
CA GLU A 170 3.77 -36.64 19.82
C GLU A 170 4.96 -35.88 19.19
N GLY A 171 5.20 -34.63 19.61
CA GLY A 171 6.29 -33.80 19.12
C GLY A 171 6.58 -32.61 20.01
N TRP A 172 7.41 -31.72 19.51
CA TRP A 172 7.74 -30.44 20.12
C TRP A 172 7.55 -29.32 19.08
N GLU A 173 6.87 -28.23 19.45
CA GLU A 173 6.68 -27.05 18.61
C GLU A 173 6.48 -25.80 19.47
N TYR A 174 7.13 -24.72 19.06
CA TYR A 174 7.11 -23.47 19.82
C TYR A 174 5.86 -22.66 19.49
N GLY A 175 5.09 -22.26 20.52
CA GLY A 175 3.76 -21.69 20.32
C GLY A 175 3.13 -21.10 21.58
N VAL A 176 1.84 -20.75 21.50
CA VAL A 176 1.01 -20.12 22.57
C VAL A 176 0.73 -21.02 23.79
N ASN A 177 1.53 -22.06 24.00
CA ASN A 177 1.36 -23.05 25.07
C ASN A 177 1.34 -22.40 26.47
N ILE A 178 2.24 -21.45 26.72
CA ILE A 178 2.39 -20.82 28.04
C ILE A 178 1.27 -19.81 28.34
N ASP A 179 0.64 -19.25 27.30
CA ASP A 179 -0.56 -18.42 27.45
C ASP A 179 -1.71 -19.23 28.07
N TRP A 180 -1.91 -20.47 27.61
CA TRP A 180 -2.89 -21.39 28.20
C TRP A 180 -2.55 -21.77 29.65
N ALA A 181 -1.27 -21.90 30.00
CA ALA A 181 -0.87 -22.12 31.39
C ALA A 181 -1.23 -20.91 32.27
N GLY A 182 -1.04 -19.68 31.76
CA GLY A 182 -1.50 -18.46 32.41
C GLY A 182 -3.01 -18.41 32.61
N VAL A 183 -3.80 -18.83 31.62
CA VAL A 183 -5.26 -18.92 31.71
C VAL A 183 -5.69 -19.95 32.77
N ALA A 184 -5.04 -21.11 32.81
CA ALA A 184 -5.30 -22.12 33.82
C ALA A 184 -5.03 -21.60 35.24
N LEU A 185 -3.90 -20.89 35.42
CA LEU A 185 -3.56 -20.21 36.67
C LEU A 185 -4.63 -19.20 37.08
N GLN A 186 -5.06 -18.34 36.14
CA GLN A 186 -6.07 -17.33 36.42
C GLN A 186 -7.40 -17.96 36.85
N ARG A 187 -7.82 -19.04 36.19
CA ARG A 187 -9.07 -19.74 36.52
C ARG A 187 -8.99 -20.55 37.80
N ALA A 188 -7.82 -21.08 38.14
CA ALA A 188 -7.61 -21.81 39.38
C ALA A 188 -7.59 -20.90 40.61
N THR A 189 -7.13 -19.66 40.47
CA THR A 189 -6.93 -18.72 41.59
C THR A 189 -7.98 -17.62 41.68
N GLY A 190 -8.63 -17.28 40.56
CA GLY A 190 -9.52 -16.12 40.45
C GLY A 190 -8.77 -14.78 40.32
N LEU A 191 -7.44 -14.78 40.28
CA LEU A 191 -6.61 -13.59 40.06
C LEU A 191 -6.17 -13.54 38.60
N THR A 192 -6.06 -12.35 38.02
CA THR A 192 -5.38 -12.21 36.73
C THR A 192 -3.90 -12.62 36.86
N LEU A 193 -3.27 -13.03 35.75
CA LEU A 193 -1.86 -13.41 35.79
C LEU A 193 -0.96 -12.25 36.25
N ASN A 194 -1.25 -11.01 35.82
CA ASN A 194 -0.51 -9.84 36.27
C ASN A 194 -0.65 -9.66 37.79
N GLU A 195 -1.86 -9.67 38.36
CA GLU A 195 -2.08 -9.55 39.81
C GLU A 195 -1.39 -10.65 40.61
N PHE A 196 -1.43 -11.89 40.12
CA PHE A 196 -0.75 -13.01 40.76
C PHE A 196 0.76 -12.77 40.81
N LEU A 197 1.38 -12.39 39.68
CA LEU A 197 2.81 -12.11 39.61
C LEU A 197 3.20 -10.91 40.49
N GLN A 198 2.43 -9.81 40.46
CA GLN A 198 2.64 -8.65 41.32
C GLN A 198 2.70 -9.07 42.80
N LYS A 199 1.71 -9.86 43.25
CA LYS A 199 1.56 -10.23 44.66
C LYS A 199 2.51 -11.34 45.11
N ARG A 200 2.72 -12.37 44.29
CA ARG A 200 3.38 -13.63 44.69
C ARG A 200 4.84 -13.71 44.29
N LEU A 201 5.26 -12.90 43.32
CA LEU A 201 6.64 -12.90 42.82
C LEU A 201 7.30 -11.54 42.97
N PHE A 202 6.66 -10.46 42.54
CA PHE A 202 7.33 -9.14 42.46
C PHE A 202 7.40 -8.44 43.82
N GLN A 203 6.27 -8.32 44.52
CA GLN A 203 6.23 -7.68 45.84
C GLN A 203 7.20 -8.32 46.86
N PRO A 204 7.32 -9.67 46.98
CA PRO A 204 8.30 -10.29 47.89
C PRO A 204 9.76 -10.04 47.52
N LEU A 205 10.03 -9.71 46.25
CA LEU A 205 11.36 -9.38 45.73
C LEU A 205 11.62 -7.86 45.68
N GLY A 206 10.63 -7.04 46.04
CA GLY A 206 10.71 -5.58 45.93
C GLY A 206 10.81 -5.09 44.48
N ILE A 207 10.23 -5.82 43.54
CA ILE A 207 10.20 -5.47 42.12
C ILE A 207 9.02 -4.51 41.87
N VAL A 208 9.30 -3.39 41.20
CA VAL A 208 8.30 -2.35 40.88
C VAL A 208 8.21 -2.02 39.38
N ASP A 209 9.29 -2.23 38.62
CA ASP A 209 9.38 -1.94 37.19
C ASP A 209 9.12 -3.19 36.32
N MET A 210 8.10 -3.98 36.68
CA MET A 210 7.63 -5.11 35.89
C MET A 210 6.11 -5.18 35.93
N SER A 211 5.45 -5.11 34.78
CA SER A 211 3.99 -5.19 34.68
C SER A 211 3.54 -5.61 33.28
N MET A 212 2.44 -6.35 33.20
CA MET A 212 1.71 -6.55 31.94
C MET A 212 0.81 -5.37 31.58
N ILE A 213 0.61 -4.45 32.54
CA ILE A 213 -0.15 -3.21 32.42
C ILE A 213 0.79 -2.08 32.86
N PRO A 214 1.72 -1.62 32.01
CA PRO A 214 2.70 -0.60 32.39
C PRO A 214 1.98 0.72 32.67
N GLY A 215 2.27 1.33 33.83
CA GLY A 215 1.77 2.66 34.19
C GLY A 215 2.48 3.78 33.42
N GLU A 216 2.04 5.03 33.62
CA GLU A 216 2.59 6.21 32.93
C GLU A 216 4.12 6.34 33.07
N ASP A 217 4.65 6.13 34.28
CA ASP A 217 6.08 6.19 34.54
C ASP A 217 6.88 5.14 33.72
N MET A 218 6.43 3.88 33.73
CA MET A 218 7.05 2.82 32.93
C MET A 218 6.96 3.13 31.42
N ARG A 219 5.81 3.63 30.95
CA ARG A 219 5.62 4.01 29.54
C ARG A 219 6.54 5.14 29.12
N SER A 220 6.81 6.11 30.00
CA SER A 220 7.71 7.24 29.73
C SER A 220 9.18 6.83 29.54
N ARG A 221 9.56 5.66 30.08
CA ARG A 221 10.90 5.06 30.00
C ARG A 221 10.98 3.89 29.00
N LEU A 222 9.92 3.61 28.25
CA LEU A 222 9.86 2.50 27.30
C LEU A 222 10.83 2.71 26.12
N ALA A 223 11.64 1.70 25.84
CA ALA A 223 12.49 1.67 24.66
C ALA A 223 11.65 1.55 23.38
N TYR A 224 12.10 2.21 22.31
CA TYR A 224 11.39 2.21 21.03
C TYR A 224 11.58 0.85 20.36
N MET A 225 10.56 0.39 19.64
CA MET A 225 10.66 -0.83 18.84
C MET A 225 11.25 -0.50 17.46
N HIS A 226 12.13 -1.36 16.98
CA HIS A 226 12.83 -1.18 15.71
C HIS A 226 12.65 -2.37 14.78
N GLN A 227 12.73 -2.12 13.48
CA GLN A 227 12.95 -3.11 12.44
C GLN A 227 14.34 -2.88 11.85
N ARG A 228 15.10 -3.97 11.63
CA ARG A 228 16.18 -4.02 10.67
C ARG A 228 15.62 -4.51 9.34
N ASP A 229 15.76 -3.70 8.30
CA ASP A 229 15.36 -4.07 6.95
C ASP A 229 16.48 -4.88 6.25
N ALA A 230 16.20 -5.43 5.07
CA ALA A 230 17.10 -6.37 4.39
C ALA A 230 18.45 -5.75 3.99
N ASP A 231 18.47 -4.44 3.76
CA ASP A 231 19.67 -3.63 3.48
C ASP A 231 20.53 -3.34 4.74
N GLY A 232 20.08 -3.80 5.92
CA GLY A 232 20.73 -3.59 7.20
C GLY A 232 20.38 -2.27 7.88
N THR A 233 19.57 -1.41 7.26
CA THR A 233 19.11 -0.16 7.85
C THR A 233 18.14 -0.39 8.99
N LEU A 234 18.15 0.54 9.95
CA LEU A 234 17.26 0.52 11.11
C LEU A 234 16.14 1.54 10.96
N ARG A 235 14.89 1.10 11.12
CA ARG A 235 13.72 1.99 11.18
C ARG A 235 12.91 1.79 12.46
N PRO A 236 12.24 2.85 12.96
CA PRO A 236 11.29 2.68 14.05
C PRO A 236 10.06 1.91 13.55
N ARG A 237 9.42 1.17 14.45
CA ARG A 237 8.13 0.50 14.23
C ARG A 237 7.29 0.54 15.51
N ASP A 238 5.99 0.26 15.38
CA ASP A 238 5.11 0.13 16.53
C ASP A 238 5.46 -1.11 17.37
N HIS A 239 5.25 -1.02 18.69
CA HIS A 239 5.30 -2.18 19.58
C HIS A 239 4.23 -3.20 19.19
N LEU A 240 4.58 -4.49 19.13
CA LEU A 240 3.62 -5.56 18.81
C LEU A 240 2.55 -5.68 19.91
N GLN A 241 2.97 -5.71 21.18
CA GLN A 241 2.09 -5.74 22.34
C GLN A 241 1.51 -4.34 22.64
N ARG A 242 0.73 -3.78 21.71
CA ARG A 242 0.29 -2.37 21.75
C ARG A 242 -0.83 -2.09 22.74
N LEU A 243 -1.80 -3.01 22.88
CA LEU A 243 -3.02 -2.75 23.66
C LEU A 243 -2.74 -2.29 25.11
N PRO A 244 -1.84 -2.92 25.89
CA PRO A 244 -1.51 -2.46 27.24
C PRO A 244 -0.85 -1.07 27.32
N LEU A 245 -0.34 -0.54 26.20
CA LEU A 245 0.33 0.76 26.11
C LEU A 245 -0.64 1.91 25.82
N VAL A 246 -1.81 1.62 25.25
CA VAL A 246 -2.77 2.63 24.78
C VAL A 246 -4.04 2.74 25.63
N ILE A 247 -4.31 1.76 26.50
CA ILE A 247 -5.38 1.85 27.49
C ILE A 247 -5.06 2.85 28.60
N ASP A 248 -6.08 3.39 29.26
CA ASP A 248 -5.92 4.09 30.54
C ASP A 248 -5.63 3.06 31.65
N PRO A 249 -4.42 3.04 32.25
CA PRO A 249 -4.09 2.09 33.30
C PRO A 249 -4.89 2.31 34.60
N ASN A 250 -5.56 3.45 34.76
CA ASN A 250 -6.43 3.75 35.89
C ASN A 250 -7.89 3.34 35.66
N ASN A 251 -8.24 2.92 34.43
CA ASN A 251 -9.57 2.44 34.09
C ASN A 251 -9.64 0.90 34.22
N ASN A 252 -10.31 0.43 35.27
CA ASN A 252 -10.42 -1.01 35.55
C ASN A 252 -11.08 -1.82 34.42
N ASP A 253 -12.04 -1.24 33.69
CA ASP A 253 -12.73 -1.94 32.61
C ASP A 253 -11.81 -2.13 31.40
N GLU A 254 -10.99 -1.12 31.09
CA GLU A 254 -9.98 -1.22 30.03
C GLU A 254 -8.86 -2.17 30.42
N VAL A 255 -8.37 -2.09 31.66
CA VAL A 255 -7.37 -3.03 32.20
C VAL A 255 -7.87 -4.46 32.14
N ALA A 256 -9.13 -4.71 32.51
CA ALA A 256 -9.76 -6.03 32.45
C ALA A 256 -9.93 -6.55 31.01
N SER A 257 -9.95 -5.66 30.01
CA SER A 257 -10.04 -6.05 28.59
C SER A 257 -8.72 -6.59 28.02
N VAL A 258 -7.60 -6.30 28.67
CA VAL A 258 -6.27 -6.73 28.23
C VAL A 258 -6.02 -8.18 28.62
N PHE A 259 -5.84 -9.03 27.62
CA PHE A 259 -5.40 -10.40 27.87
C PHE A 259 -3.98 -10.40 28.43
N ASN A 260 -3.84 -10.92 29.66
CA ASN A 260 -2.55 -11.07 30.34
C ASN A 260 -1.80 -12.30 29.76
N SER A 261 -1.18 -12.10 28.60
CA SER A 261 -0.43 -13.14 27.88
C SER A 261 0.72 -13.69 28.73
N GLY A 262 0.61 -14.94 29.16
CA GLY A 262 1.67 -15.65 29.87
C GLY A 262 2.87 -15.99 28.99
N GLY A 263 2.67 -15.98 27.67
CA GLY A 263 3.69 -16.22 26.66
C GLY A 263 4.50 -14.99 26.30
N ALA A 264 3.95 -13.76 26.35
CA ALA A 264 4.62 -12.57 25.85
C ALA A 264 4.22 -11.23 26.50
N GLY A 265 3.35 -11.21 27.51
CA GLY A 265 2.68 -9.97 27.96
C GLY A 265 3.49 -9.00 28.83
N MET A 266 4.69 -9.34 29.29
CA MET A 266 5.40 -8.54 30.30
C MET A 266 6.24 -7.40 29.70
N PHE A 267 6.17 -6.25 30.35
CA PHE A 267 7.14 -5.15 30.22
C PHE A 267 8.02 -5.11 31.46
N ALA A 268 9.32 -4.96 31.31
CA ALA A 268 10.25 -5.05 32.42
C ALA A 268 11.51 -4.20 32.24
N ARG A 269 12.08 -3.78 33.37
CA ARG A 269 13.48 -3.35 33.48
C ARG A 269 14.39 -4.61 33.57
N PRO A 270 15.46 -4.73 32.76
CA PRO A 270 16.31 -5.93 32.74
C PRO A 270 16.91 -6.32 34.11
N GLN A 271 17.27 -5.33 34.92
CA GLN A 271 17.80 -5.55 36.27
C GLN A 271 16.79 -6.23 37.20
N GLU A 272 15.51 -5.85 37.12
CA GLU A 272 14.43 -6.47 37.89
C GLU A 272 14.21 -7.93 37.48
N TYR A 273 14.27 -8.22 36.17
CA TYR A 273 14.20 -9.60 35.66
C TYR A 273 15.36 -10.46 36.19
N CYS A 274 16.59 -9.92 36.24
CA CYS A 274 17.74 -10.60 36.81
C CYS A 274 17.59 -10.94 38.30
N LYS A 275 16.83 -10.16 39.09
CA LYS A 275 16.51 -10.53 40.49
C LYS A 275 15.73 -11.84 40.56
N VAL A 276 14.82 -12.09 39.61
CA VAL A 276 14.10 -13.37 39.51
C VAL A 276 15.05 -14.51 39.11
N LEU A 277 15.99 -14.28 38.20
CA LEU A 277 17.02 -15.27 37.88
C LEU A 277 17.88 -15.64 39.10
N ALA A 278 18.23 -14.66 39.93
CA ALA A 278 18.97 -14.91 41.16
C ALA A 278 18.20 -15.78 42.16
N VAL A 279 16.86 -15.74 42.17
CA VAL A 279 16.05 -16.68 42.98
C VAL A 279 16.29 -18.13 42.55
N LEU A 280 16.38 -18.39 41.23
CA LEU A 280 16.64 -19.72 40.68
C LEU A 280 18.08 -20.19 40.94
N LEU A 281 19.05 -19.28 40.95
CA LEU A 281 20.44 -19.56 41.37
C LEU A 281 20.53 -20.02 42.83
N ASN A 282 19.55 -19.65 43.65
CA ASN A 282 19.50 -19.95 45.08
C ASN A 282 18.35 -20.90 45.43
N ASP A 283 18.08 -21.86 44.55
CA ASP A 283 17.14 -22.96 44.81
C ASP A 283 15.74 -22.47 45.22
N GLY A 284 15.30 -21.33 44.68
CA GLY A 284 13.98 -20.77 44.91
C GLY A 284 13.89 -19.74 46.04
N THR A 285 15.02 -19.33 46.63
CA THR A 285 15.06 -18.35 47.73
C THR A 285 15.72 -17.04 47.29
N CYS A 286 15.14 -15.90 47.66
CA CYS A 286 15.75 -14.60 47.44
C CYS A 286 16.98 -14.42 48.34
N ALA A 287 18.18 -14.30 47.76
CA ALA A 287 19.42 -14.09 48.52
C ALA A 287 19.42 -12.81 49.37
N ARG A 288 18.64 -11.79 48.98
CA ARG A 288 18.61 -10.47 49.64
C ARG A 288 17.59 -10.41 50.79
N THR A 289 16.41 -10.99 50.62
CA THR A 289 15.32 -10.92 51.61
C THR A 289 15.17 -12.21 52.42
N GLY A 290 15.79 -13.31 51.99
CA GLY A 290 15.57 -14.64 52.56
C GLY A 290 14.19 -15.23 52.24
N THR A 291 13.37 -14.53 51.45
CA THR A 291 12.02 -14.99 51.13
C THR A 291 12.09 -16.18 50.18
N GLN A 292 11.44 -17.28 50.57
CA GLN A 292 11.29 -18.46 49.72
C GLN A 292 10.14 -18.25 48.73
N ILE A 293 10.46 -18.23 47.44
CA ILE A 293 9.52 -18.11 46.32
C ILE A 293 9.08 -19.49 45.82
N LEU A 294 10.02 -20.43 45.76
CA LEU A 294 9.84 -21.84 45.41
C LEU A 294 10.67 -22.71 46.36
N ARG A 295 10.25 -23.96 46.57
CA ARG A 295 11.06 -24.98 47.22
C ARG A 295 12.18 -25.44 46.30
N LYS A 296 13.28 -25.87 46.90
CA LYS A 296 14.43 -26.44 46.19
C LYS A 296 14.03 -27.55 45.22
N ASP A 297 13.27 -28.55 45.69
CA ASP A 297 12.87 -29.70 44.86
C ASP A 297 12.05 -29.28 43.64
N THR A 298 11.31 -28.18 43.74
CA THR A 298 10.54 -27.62 42.63
C THR A 298 11.44 -26.94 41.61
N VAL A 299 12.45 -26.19 42.06
CA VAL A 299 13.47 -25.63 41.16
C VAL A 299 14.28 -26.75 40.52
N ASP A 300 14.59 -27.83 41.25
CA ASP A 300 15.25 -29.00 40.69
C ASP A 300 14.39 -29.69 39.62
N GLU A 301 13.07 -29.78 39.83
CA GLU A 301 12.13 -30.26 38.80
C GLU A 301 12.06 -29.30 37.59
N MET A 302 12.11 -27.99 37.79
CA MET A 302 12.14 -27.02 36.68
C MET A 302 13.39 -27.18 35.81
N PHE A 303 14.53 -27.54 36.40
CA PHE A 303 15.81 -27.75 35.71
C PHE A 303 16.05 -29.24 35.32
N ARG A 304 15.04 -30.10 35.43
CA ARG A 304 15.09 -31.47 34.90
C ARG A 304 14.71 -31.47 33.42
N ASN A 305 15.35 -32.32 32.61
CA ASN A 305 14.96 -32.47 31.21
C ASN A 305 13.57 -33.13 31.16
N GLN A 306 12.60 -32.36 30.69
CA GLN A 306 11.19 -32.75 30.62
C GLN A 306 10.83 -33.47 29.32
N ILE A 307 11.72 -33.46 28.33
CA ILE A 307 11.52 -34.07 27.00
C ILE A 307 12.69 -34.95 26.56
N PRO A 308 13.17 -35.90 27.38
CA PRO A 308 14.27 -36.78 27.01
C PRO A 308 14.04 -37.58 25.71
N GLU A 309 12.77 -37.80 25.34
CA GLU A 309 12.35 -38.45 24.10
C GLU A 309 12.53 -37.59 22.83
N PHE A 310 12.71 -36.27 22.98
CA PHE A 310 12.95 -35.33 21.88
C PHE A 310 14.36 -34.72 21.97
N PRO A 311 15.44 -35.52 21.97
CA PRO A 311 16.80 -35.02 22.23
C PRO A 311 17.34 -34.05 21.17
N ASN A 312 16.67 -33.95 20.02
CA ASN A 312 17.10 -33.18 18.85
C ASN A 312 16.11 -32.07 18.48
N TYR A 313 15.16 -31.71 19.36
CA TYR A 313 14.08 -30.76 19.03
C TYR A 313 14.62 -29.39 18.55
N SER A 314 15.71 -28.90 19.13
CA SER A 314 16.32 -27.60 18.82
C SER A 314 17.19 -27.60 17.56
N ARG A 315 17.35 -28.75 16.90
CA ARG A 315 17.98 -28.87 15.57
C ARG A 315 16.98 -28.73 14.43
N GLN A 316 15.71 -28.58 14.77
CA GLN A 316 14.70 -28.20 13.79
C GLN A 316 14.93 -26.73 13.43
N GLY A 317 15.08 -26.45 12.15
CA GLY A 317 15.22 -25.08 11.67
C GLY A 317 13.99 -24.24 11.98
N ILE A 318 14.21 -22.97 12.24
CA ILE A 318 13.17 -21.96 12.40
C ILE A 318 12.94 -21.33 11.03
N PRO A 319 11.79 -21.57 10.38
CA PRO A 319 11.47 -20.89 9.14
C PRO A 319 11.02 -19.45 9.44
N ALA A 320 11.32 -18.54 8.51
CA ALA A 320 10.81 -17.18 8.52
C ALA A 320 9.40 -17.12 7.93
N ALA A 321 8.42 -17.79 8.57
CA ALA A 321 7.06 -17.82 8.06
C ALA A 321 6.46 -16.40 7.99
N LYS A 322 6.84 -15.53 8.93
CA LYS A 322 6.65 -14.06 8.87
C LYS A 322 8.04 -13.37 8.96
N PRO A 323 8.68 -13.04 7.83
CA PRO A 323 10.05 -12.51 7.79
C PRO A 323 10.25 -11.17 8.52
N ASP A 324 9.17 -10.41 8.73
CA ASP A 324 9.19 -9.18 9.52
C ASP A 324 9.35 -9.45 11.03
N LEU A 325 9.01 -10.64 11.50
CA LEU A 325 9.12 -11.03 12.91
C LEU A 325 10.33 -11.90 13.21
N THR A 326 10.83 -12.67 12.25
CA THR A 326 11.98 -13.56 12.44
C THR A 326 12.76 -13.82 11.16
N LEU A 327 14.07 -13.96 11.30
CA LEU A 327 14.95 -14.49 10.26
C LEU A 327 14.94 -16.01 10.27
N PRO A 328 15.24 -16.66 9.13
CA PRO A 328 15.43 -18.10 9.10
C PRO A 328 16.70 -18.47 9.89
N LEU A 329 16.62 -19.52 10.68
CA LEU A 329 17.75 -20.01 11.48
C LEU A 329 17.84 -21.53 11.37
N GLY A 330 19.02 -22.05 11.02
CA GLY A 330 19.22 -23.49 10.81
C GLY A 330 19.08 -24.32 12.08
N GLU A 331 19.79 -23.94 13.14
CA GLU A 331 19.61 -24.51 14.49
C GLU A 331 19.54 -23.37 15.50
N LEU A 332 18.57 -23.42 16.42
CA LEU A 332 18.40 -22.36 17.43
C LEU A 332 19.62 -22.26 18.36
N TYR A 333 20.28 -23.38 18.63
CA TYR A 333 21.49 -23.43 19.43
C TYR A 333 22.38 -24.58 18.96
N PRO A 334 23.36 -24.33 18.07
CA PRO A 334 24.26 -25.37 17.60
C PRO A 334 25.17 -25.86 18.73
N THR A 335 25.35 -27.18 18.84
CA THR A 335 26.21 -27.83 19.84
C THR A 335 27.23 -28.72 19.14
N ALA A 336 28.45 -28.82 19.67
CA ALA A 336 29.45 -29.72 19.10
C ALA A 336 28.98 -31.19 19.16
N ASP A 337 29.45 -32.00 18.21
CA ASP A 337 29.18 -33.43 18.10
C ASP A 337 27.69 -33.84 18.13
N ASN A 338 26.77 -32.91 17.81
CA ASN A 338 25.33 -33.15 17.90
C ASN A 338 24.90 -33.68 19.28
N ALA A 339 25.44 -33.09 20.36
CA ALA A 339 25.06 -33.42 21.72
C ALA A 339 23.54 -33.22 21.95
N PRO A 340 22.82 -34.17 22.60
CA PRO A 340 21.39 -34.03 22.88
C PRO A 340 21.08 -32.72 23.62
N GLN A 341 19.90 -32.15 23.42
CA GLN A 341 19.46 -30.95 24.12
C GLN A 341 18.17 -31.24 24.89
N GLY A 342 17.94 -30.52 25.98
CA GLY A 342 16.78 -30.68 26.84
C GLY A 342 15.91 -29.44 26.89
N TRP A 343 14.71 -29.61 27.43
CA TRP A 343 13.82 -28.51 27.79
C TRP A 343 13.40 -28.69 29.25
N GLY A 344 13.59 -27.66 30.06
CA GLY A 344 13.12 -27.59 31.44
C GLY A 344 11.66 -27.15 31.52
N ILE A 345 11.23 -26.60 32.64
CA ILE A 345 9.91 -25.94 32.72
C ILE A 345 10.06 -24.53 32.17
N THR A 346 9.61 -24.30 30.93
CA THR A 346 9.58 -23.01 30.19
C THR A 346 10.90 -22.49 29.59
N PHE A 347 11.97 -23.28 29.62
CA PHE A 347 13.28 -22.86 29.08
C PHE A 347 14.08 -24.01 28.48
N MET A 348 14.98 -23.68 27.57
CA MET A 348 15.90 -24.62 26.95
C MET A 348 17.08 -24.94 27.88
N MET A 349 17.59 -26.16 27.78
CA MET A 349 18.75 -26.65 28.52
C MET A 349 19.73 -27.34 27.56
N PRO A 350 20.74 -26.63 27.05
CA PRO A 350 21.75 -27.23 26.20
C PRO A 350 22.64 -28.18 27.01
N ASN A 351 23.03 -29.31 26.40
CA ASN A 351 24.21 -30.05 26.88
C ASN A 351 25.44 -29.27 26.39
N ALA A 352 26.21 -28.74 27.34
CA ALA A 352 27.15 -27.66 27.07
C ALA A 352 28.53 -28.09 26.57
N ASP A 353 29.12 -27.26 25.72
CA ASP A 353 30.58 -27.13 25.49
C ASP A 353 30.99 -25.82 24.76
N ALA A 354 30.25 -25.34 23.75
CA ALA A 354 30.71 -24.26 22.87
C ALA A 354 30.94 -22.87 23.52
N THR A 355 30.06 -22.41 24.43
CA THR A 355 30.20 -21.12 25.12
C THR A 355 30.78 -21.25 26.53
N GLY A 356 31.15 -22.47 26.93
CA GLY A 356 31.65 -22.84 28.24
C GLY A 356 30.62 -22.84 29.39
N ARG A 357 29.32 -22.71 29.11
CA ARG A 357 28.23 -22.88 30.11
C ARG A 357 28.32 -24.22 30.83
N SER A 358 27.77 -24.31 32.04
CA SER A 358 27.63 -25.60 32.71
C SER A 358 26.50 -26.42 32.11
N LYS A 359 26.61 -27.75 32.22
CA LYS A 359 25.53 -28.65 31.79
C LYS A 359 24.26 -28.36 32.58
N GLY A 360 23.13 -28.23 31.90
CA GLY A 360 21.85 -27.92 32.56
C GLY A 360 21.66 -26.43 32.88
N THR A 361 22.45 -25.53 32.28
CA THR A 361 22.14 -24.11 32.26
C THR A 361 20.78 -23.90 31.59
N GLY A 362 19.87 -23.18 32.25
CA GLY A 362 18.61 -22.76 31.65
C GLY A 362 18.80 -21.49 30.84
N HIS A 363 18.25 -21.42 29.63
CA HIS A 363 18.23 -20.17 28.86
C HIS A 363 17.01 -20.11 27.94
N TRP A 364 16.63 -18.88 27.58
CA TRP A 364 15.64 -18.64 26.54
C TRP A 364 15.78 -17.21 25.97
N ALA A 365 14.84 -16.83 25.10
CA ALA A 365 14.86 -15.56 24.40
C ALA A 365 13.48 -14.88 24.36
N GLY A 366 13.49 -13.59 24.04
CA GLY A 366 12.35 -12.74 23.69
C GLY A 366 12.43 -12.33 22.22
N LEU A 367 11.26 -12.22 21.55
CA LEU A 367 11.16 -12.00 20.10
C LEU A 367 11.93 -10.77 19.61
N ALA A 368 11.91 -9.66 20.36
CA ALA A 368 12.66 -8.44 20.04
C ALA A 368 14.15 -8.56 20.41
N ASN A 369 14.77 -9.70 20.09
CA ASN A 369 16.17 -10.07 20.35
C ASN A 369 16.61 -9.82 21.82
N LEU A 370 15.86 -10.38 22.77
CA LEU A 370 16.27 -10.44 24.18
C LEU A 370 16.76 -11.86 24.51
N TRP A 371 17.79 -12.00 25.34
CA TRP A 371 18.37 -13.31 25.67
C TRP A 371 18.73 -13.37 27.14
N TRP A 372 18.34 -14.43 27.85
CA TRP A 372 18.70 -14.64 29.25
C TRP A 372 19.27 -16.03 29.49
N TRP A 373 20.14 -16.16 30.50
CA TRP A 373 20.69 -17.43 30.95
C TRP A 373 20.75 -17.52 32.47
N CYS A 374 20.70 -18.73 33.01
CA CYS A 374 20.77 -19.05 34.43
C CYS A 374 21.59 -20.33 34.63
N ASP A 375 22.85 -20.16 35.04
CA ASP A 375 23.79 -21.24 35.31
C ASP A 375 23.89 -21.46 36.83
N ARG A 376 23.14 -22.45 37.32
CA ARG A 376 23.07 -22.78 38.76
C ARG A 376 24.37 -23.37 39.30
N GLU A 377 25.14 -24.07 38.47
CA GLU A 377 26.41 -24.68 38.87
C GLU A 377 27.47 -23.60 39.12
N LYS A 378 27.57 -22.61 38.22
CA LYS A 378 28.47 -21.47 38.39
C LYS A 378 27.89 -20.36 39.29
N GLY A 379 26.60 -20.41 39.58
CA GLY A 379 25.92 -19.44 40.43
C GLY A 379 25.85 -18.05 39.79
N ILE A 380 25.59 -17.99 38.49
CA ILE A 380 25.52 -16.75 37.72
C ILE A 380 24.39 -16.77 36.69
N ALA A 381 23.78 -15.61 36.47
CA ALA A 381 22.73 -15.41 35.50
C ALA A 381 22.88 -14.05 34.82
N GLY A 382 22.20 -13.85 33.71
CA GLY A 382 22.21 -12.55 33.04
C GLY A 382 21.18 -12.42 31.94
N MET A 383 21.11 -11.22 31.40
CA MET A 383 20.20 -10.84 30.32
C MET A 383 20.85 -9.81 29.40
N VAL A 384 20.68 -10.00 28.10
CA VAL A 384 20.87 -9.00 27.04
C VAL A 384 19.48 -8.56 26.57
N ALA A 385 19.22 -7.26 26.60
CA ALA A 385 17.93 -6.68 26.24
C ALA A 385 18.08 -5.68 25.09
N THR A 386 17.32 -5.89 24.03
CA THR A 386 17.17 -4.96 22.89
C THR A 386 15.67 -4.81 22.57
N GLN A 387 15.34 -3.95 21.59
CA GLN A 387 13.99 -3.81 21.03
C GLN A 387 14.10 -3.78 19.50
N LEU A 388 14.67 -4.85 18.93
CA LEU A 388 14.94 -4.98 17.50
C LEU A 388 14.30 -6.24 16.94
N LEU A 389 13.60 -6.10 15.83
CA LEU A 389 13.14 -7.18 14.95
C LEU A 389 13.88 -7.09 13.60
N PRO A 390 13.90 -8.16 12.79
CA PRO A 390 13.38 -9.51 13.08
C PRO A 390 14.19 -10.25 14.15
N PHE A 391 13.58 -11.23 14.80
CA PHE A 391 14.26 -12.16 15.72
C PHE A 391 15.41 -12.90 15.01
N ALA A 392 16.43 -13.29 15.79
CA ALA A 392 17.69 -13.86 15.31
C ALA A 392 18.55 -12.87 14.50
N ASP A 393 18.54 -11.61 14.91
CA ASP A 393 19.42 -10.57 14.35
C ASP A 393 20.89 -10.92 14.60
N GLY A 394 21.70 -10.97 13.53
CA GLY A 394 23.10 -11.39 13.61
C GLY A 394 23.97 -10.52 14.53
N LYS A 395 23.73 -9.20 14.57
CA LYS A 395 24.50 -8.29 15.43
C LYS A 395 24.15 -8.49 16.91
N VAL A 396 22.87 -8.72 17.21
CA VAL A 396 22.45 -9.01 18.59
C VAL A 396 22.91 -10.40 19.04
N LEU A 397 22.89 -11.41 18.16
CA LEU A 397 23.43 -12.74 18.45
C LEU A 397 24.93 -12.66 18.78
N ASN A 398 25.70 -11.87 18.03
CA ASN A 398 27.11 -11.63 18.32
C ASN A 398 27.32 -10.95 19.69
N LEU A 399 26.52 -9.93 20.02
CA LEU A 399 26.55 -9.28 21.35
C LEU A 399 26.26 -10.28 22.47
N TRP A 400 25.26 -11.13 22.29
CA TRP A 400 24.88 -12.14 23.27
C TRP A 400 25.99 -13.17 23.50
N VAL A 401 26.53 -13.76 22.43
CA VAL A 401 27.64 -14.74 22.52
C VAL A 401 28.88 -14.07 23.13
N ALA A 402 29.22 -12.85 22.72
CA ALA A 402 30.36 -12.12 23.26
C ALA A 402 30.21 -11.81 24.75
N GLY A 403 29.01 -11.41 25.20
CA GLY A 403 28.69 -11.19 26.60
C GLY A 403 28.86 -12.45 27.45
N GLU A 404 28.39 -13.59 26.94
CA GLU A 404 28.51 -14.88 27.63
C GLU A 404 29.95 -15.39 27.72
N VAL A 405 30.71 -15.35 26.62
CA VAL A 405 32.10 -15.84 26.59
C VAL A 405 33.01 -14.94 27.43
N SER A 406 32.80 -13.62 27.40
CA SER A 406 33.71 -12.66 28.02
C SER A 406 33.69 -12.71 29.55
N TRP A 407 32.54 -13.01 30.16
CA TRP A 407 32.48 -13.25 31.60
C TRP A 407 33.33 -14.48 32.01
N GLN A 408 33.26 -15.58 31.27
CA GLN A 408 33.89 -16.85 31.67
C GLN A 408 35.42 -16.79 31.69
N ARG A 409 36.02 -16.03 30.76
CA ARG A 409 37.46 -15.80 30.72
C ARG A 409 38.00 -15.09 31.96
N THR A 410 37.14 -14.43 32.73
CA THR A 410 37.53 -13.70 33.94
C THR A 410 37.66 -14.55 35.20
N ASN A 411 37.07 -15.76 35.21
CA ASN A 411 37.01 -16.60 36.43
C ASN A 411 37.93 -17.83 36.39
N LEU A 412 38.70 -18.05 35.32
CA LEU A 412 39.66 -19.16 35.23
C LEU A 412 41.04 -18.70 35.73
N GLN A 413 41.34 -19.04 36.99
CA GLN A 413 42.66 -18.92 37.60
C GLN A 413 43.55 -20.15 37.31
N THR A 414 43.32 -20.85 36.21
CA THR A 414 44.10 -22.03 35.79
C THR A 414 44.80 -21.75 34.45
N SER A 415 46.12 -21.87 34.48
CA SER A 415 47.00 -21.84 33.32
C SER A 415 46.60 -22.96 32.34
N LEU A 416 45.91 -22.58 31.26
CA LEU A 416 45.87 -23.36 30.03
C LEU A 416 46.99 -22.88 29.10
N PRO A 417 47.57 -23.75 28.26
CA PRO A 417 48.75 -23.44 27.47
C PRO A 417 48.47 -22.27 26.52
N ALA A 418 49.47 -21.40 26.36
CA ALA A 418 49.51 -20.41 25.31
C ALA A 418 49.69 -21.13 23.96
N ASP A 419 48.59 -21.60 23.37
CA ASP A 419 48.54 -22.10 22.00
C ASP A 419 47.24 -21.60 21.34
N PRO A 420 47.30 -20.77 20.28
CA PRO A 420 46.14 -20.18 19.64
C PRO A 420 45.49 -21.19 18.69
N ALA A 421 44.84 -22.21 19.26
CA ALA A 421 44.08 -23.21 18.51
C ALA A 421 42.79 -23.57 19.24
N VAL A 422 42.02 -22.56 19.65
CA VAL A 422 40.56 -22.67 19.71
C VAL A 422 40.10 -21.94 18.47
N ALA A 423 39.56 -22.68 17.51
CA ALA A 423 39.21 -22.18 16.18
C ALA A 423 38.50 -20.83 16.28
N PHE A 424 39.22 -19.79 15.87
CA PHE A 424 38.62 -18.54 15.43
C PHE A 424 37.67 -18.95 14.30
N ILE A 425 36.36 -18.80 14.52
CA ILE A 425 35.48 -18.50 13.40
C ILE A 425 35.97 -17.13 12.93
N ASP A 426 36.58 -17.10 11.75
CA ASP A 426 37.05 -15.89 11.09
C ASP A 426 35.87 -14.92 11.01
N LEU A 427 35.95 -13.79 11.72
CA LEU A 427 34.88 -12.79 11.81
C LEU A 427 35.03 -11.66 10.78
N ASP A 428 35.90 -11.84 9.79
CA ASP A 428 36.08 -10.93 8.64
C ASP A 428 35.53 -11.49 7.31
N GLU A 429 34.87 -12.66 7.32
CA GLU A 429 34.00 -13.09 6.20
C GLU A 429 32.52 -13.11 6.64
N PRO A 430 31.58 -12.64 5.80
CA PRO A 430 30.16 -12.78 6.09
C PRO A 430 29.81 -14.27 6.17
N LEU A 431 29.06 -14.66 7.19
CA LEU A 431 28.44 -15.97 7.32
C LEU A 431 27.59 -16.25 6.05
N ASN A 432 28.21 -16.92 5.08
CA ASN A 432 27.57 -17.32 3.84
C ASN A 432 26.70 -18.54 4.13
N PHE A 433 25.39 -18.35 4.25
CA PHE A 433 24.44 -19.46 4.21
C PHE A 433 24.40 -20.02 2.79
N PRO A 434 24.61 -21.34 2.56
CA PRO A 434 24.50 -21.90 1.23
C PRO A 434 23.05 -21.81 0.75
N THR A 435 22.80 -20.92 -0.22
CA THR A 435 21.62 -20.91 -1.06
C THR A 435 21.80 -21.94 -2.19
N GLN A 436 21.41 -23.19 -1.94
CA GLN A 436 21.09 -24.13 -3.01
C GLN A 436 19.65 -24.63 -2.85
N PRO A 437 18.86 -24.69 -3.95
CA PRO A 437 17.53 -25.27 -3.91
C PRO A 437 17.63 -26.80 -3.74
N PRO A 438 16.68 -27.46 -3.07
CA PRO A 438 16.62 -28.91 -3.07
C PRO A 438 16.09 -29.38 -4.42
N ASP A 439 16.99 -29.85 -5.28
CA ASP A 439 16.60 -30.69 -6.41
C ASP A 439 16.01 -32.01 -5.90
N MET A 440 14.91 -32.40 -6.54
CA MET A 440 14.17 -33.64 -6.32
C MET A 440 15.09 -34.86 -6.22
N LEU A 441 15.09 -35.52 -5.06
CA LEU A 441 15.42 -36.94 -4.95
C LEU A 441 14.24 -37.70 -4.34
N LEU A 442 13.38 -38.17 -5.23
CA LEU A 442 12.56 -39.36 -5.03
C LEU A 442 13.50 -40.54 -4.74
N VAL A 443 13.49 -41.05 -3.51
CA VAL A 443 13.92 -42.43 -3.24
C VAL A 443 12.73 -43.18 -2.65
N ASN A 444 12.08 -43.93 -3.53
CA ASN A 444 11.21 -45.03 -3.18
C ASN A 444 12.01 -46.09 -2.41
N PHE A 445 11.51 -46.49 -1.25
CA PHE A 445 11.86 -47.75 -0.62
C PHE A 445 10.74 -48.75 -0.92
N GLU A 446 11.01 -49.72 -1.79
CA GLU A 446 10.56 -51.10 -1.57
C GLU A 446 11.45 -52.11 -2.32
N ALA A 447 12.08 -52.96 -1.51
CA ALA A 447 12.48 -54.36 -1.72
C ALA A 447 13.42 -54.82 -2.85
N SER A 448 14.48 -55.50 -2.40
CA SER A 448 15.45 -56.32 -3.13
C SER A 448 14.83 -57.43 -4.00
N LEU A 449 15.45 -57.74 -5.14
CA LEU A 449 15.73 -59.13 -5.59
C LEU A 449 16.68 -59.15 -6.82
N TYR A 450 17.88 -59.71 -6.59
CA TYR A 450 18.77 -60.49 -7.49
C TYR A 450 19.17 -59.99 -8.90
N ALA A 451 20.48 -59.75 -9.01
CA ALA A 451 21.46 -60.33 -9.96
C ALA A 451 21.51 -59.90 -11.45
N GLY A 452 22.72 -59.47 -11.87
CA GLY A 452 23.26 -59.74 -13.22
C GLY A 452 23.92 -58.57 -13.94
N MET A 453 25.26 -58.46 -13.84
CA MET A 453 26.15 -57.73 -14.77
C MET A 453 26.15 -58.35 -16.21
N PRO A 454 26.87 -57.84 -17.25
CA PRO A 454 27.72 -56.63 -17.39
C PRO A 454 27.53 -55.77 -18.69
N GLU A 455 28.01 -54.51 -18.65
CA GLU A 455 28.93 -53.73 -19.55
C GLU A 455 29.14 -54.11 -21.06
N PRO A 456 29.79 -53.25 -21.90
CA PRO A 456 29.61 -51.83 -22.22
C PRO A 456 29.82 -51.57 -23.75
N VAL A 457 30.08 -50.32 -24.18
CA VAL A 457 31.06 -49.86 -25.21
C VAL A 457 30.57 -48.58 -25.94
N ASP A 458 31.06 -47.45 -25.43
CA ASP A 458 32.04 -46.55 -26.05
C ASP A 458 31.81 -45.75 -27.35
N THR A 459 32.41 -44.55 -27.31
CA THR A 459 32.97 -43.69 -28.37
C THR A 459 32.11 -42.66 -29.11
N ALA A 460 32.27 -41.41 -28.64
CA ALA A 460 33.11 -40.37 -29.25
C ALA A 460 32.58 -39.45 -30.37
N THR A 461 32.62 -38.16 -30.01
CA THR A 461 33.32 -37.03 -30.68
C THR A 461 32.64 -36.15 -31.75
N THR A 462 32.66 -34.86 -31.37
CA THR A 462 33.12 -33.65 -32.09
C THR A 462 32.17 -32.86 -33.00
N GLU A 463 31.82 -31.67 -32.46
CA GLU A 463 32.07 -30.32 -33.00
C GLU A 463 31.61 -29.98 -34.43
N THR A 464 30.72 -28.99 -34.56
CA THR A 464 31.04 -27.59 -34.96
C THR A 464 29.77 -26.87 -35.44
N ASP A 465 29.51 -25.71 -34.84
CA ASP A 465 28.66 -24.62 -35.36
C ASP A 465 29.63 -23.57 -35.98
N PRO A 466 29.26 -22.61 -36.86
CA PRO A 466 28.20 -21.62 -36.59
C PRO A 466 27.46 -20.97 -37.81
N ALA A 467 26.32 -20.35 -37.47
CA ALA A 467 25.78 -19.05 -37.93
C ALA A 467 25.50 -18.75 -39.43
N ALA A 468 24.25 -18.39 -39.74
CA ALA A 468 23.81 -17.00 -40.01
C ALA A 468 22.60 -16.89 -40.98
N SER A 469 21.54 -16.24 -40.47
CA SER A 469 20.57 -15.32 -41.09
C SER A 469 19.94 -15.59 -42.47
N GLY A 470 18.62 -15.38 -42.54
CA GLY A 470 18.00 -14.75 -43.73
C GLY A 470 16.56 -15.14 -44.04
N THR A 471 15.60 -14.40 -43.47
CA THR A 471 14.37 -13.87 -44.10
C THR A 471 13.79 -14.54 -45.36
N LEU A 472 12.50 -14.90 -45.34
CA LEU A 472 11.42 -14.26 -46.14
C LEU A 472 10.08 -15.04 -46.13
N GLU A 473 9.02 -14.24 -45.98
CA GLU A 473 7.70 -14.29 -46.64
C GLU A 473 6.74 -15.50 -46.53
N VAL A 474 5.54 -15.11 -46.09
CA VAL A 474 4.26 -15.81 -46.15
C VAL A 474 3.67 -15.70 -47.56
N LEU A 475 3.14 -16.81 -48.09
CA LEU A 475 1.85 -16.92 -48.81
C LEU A 475 1.67 -18.33 -49.39
N PHE A 476 0.61 -19.04 -49.03
CA PHE A 476 -0.44 -19.49 -49.98
C PHE A 476 -1.57 -20.26 -49.26
N ARG A 477 -2.72 -20.23 -49.92
CA ARG A 477 -4.08 -20.46 -49.45
C ARG A 477 -4.67 -21.73 -50.10
N GLU A 478 -5.52 -22.44 -49.34
CA GLU A 478 -6.69 -23.25 -49.75
C GLU A 478 -6.57 -24.43 -50.76
N SER A 479 -6.98 -25.65 -50.35
CA SER A 479 -8.36 -26.17 -50.53
C SER A 479 -8.47 -27.71 -50.53
N SER A 480 -9.62 -28.18 -49.99
CA SER A 480 -10.53 -29.21 -50.54
C SER A 480 -10.78 -30.54 -49.78
N ALA A 481 -12.09 -30.83 -49.73
CA ALA A 481 -12.79 -32.13 -49.67
C ALA A 481 -12.92 -32.88 -48.33
N GLY A 482 -14.18 -33.10 -47.91
CA GLY A 482 -14.56 -33.93 -46.78
C GLY A 482 -15.18 -35.29 -47.16
N HIS A 483 -15.43 -36.14 -46.15
CA HIS A 483 -16.53 -37.11 -46.02
C HIS A 483 -16.45 -37.79 -44.62
N VAL A 484 -17.61 -37.95 -43.98
CA VAL A 484 -17.95 -38.59 -42.66
C VAL A 484 -17.93 -40.15 -42.81
N PRO A 485 -18.14 -41.06 -41.80
CA PRO A 485 -18.46 -40.94 -40.34
C PRO A 485 -17.90 -42.04 -39.37
N PHE A 486 -18.12 -41.88 -38.04
CA PHE A 486 -18.14 -42.97 -37.03
C PHE A 486 -18.84 -42.46 -35.73
N VAL A 487 -20.11 -42.71 -35.42
CA VAL A 487 -20.86 -43.88 -34.86
C VAL A 487 -20.51 -44.30 -33.43
N TRP A 488 -21.51 -44.19 -32.54
CA TRP A 488 -21.58 -44.61 -31.12
C TRP A 488 -22.47 -45.87 -30.99
N PRO A 489 -22.26 -46.74 -29.98
CA PRO A 489 -23.32 -47.61 -29.47
C PRO A 489 -23.54 -47.57 -27.93
N PRO A 490 -24.71 -48.03 -27.42
CA PRO A 490 -25.41 -47.51 -26.23
C PRO A 490 -25.65 -48.60 -25.11
N PRO A 491 -26.75 -48.65 -24.30
CA PRO A 491 -26.81 -48.20 -22.89
C PRO A 491 -27.36 -49.21 -21.80
N LEU A 492 -27.16 -48.87 -20.50
CA LEU A 492 -27.95 -49.10 -19.23
C LEU A 492 -28.28 -50.53 -18.69
N PRO A 493 -28.49 -50.71 -17.34
CA PRO A 493 -29.85 -50.60 -16.74
C PRO A 493 -29.98 -50.02 -15.30
N ASP A 494 -31.24 -49.73 -14.96
CA ASP A 494 -31.87 -48.95 -13.86
C ASP A 494 -32.16 -49.68 -12.51
N ILE A 495 -32.74 -48.92 -11.56
CA ILE A 495 -33.78 -49.24 -10.52
C ILE A 495 -33.28 -49.04 -9.05
N ASP A 496 -33.93 -48.40 -8.06
CA ASP A 496 -35.28 -47.82 -7.85
C ASP A 496 -35.28 -46.65 -6.81
N CYS A 497 -36.40 -45.93 -6.73
CA CYS A 497 -36.70 -44.81 -5.83
C CYS A 497 -37.36 -45.24 -4.50
N ASP A 498 -37.01 -44.59 -3.37
CA ASP A 498 -37.93 -43.97 -2.36
C ASP A 498 -37.26 -43.78 -0.98
N ALA A 499 -37.17 -42.53 -0.52
CA ALA A 499 -37.45 -42.10 0.87
C ALA A 499 -37.26 -40.58 1.02
N ARG A 500 -38.37 -39.86 1.22
CA ARG A 500 -38.37 -38.48 1.72
C ARG A 500 -37.82 -38.43 3.14
N VAL A 501 -36.77 -37.64 3.38
CA VAL A 501 -36.49 -37.02 4.68
C VAL A 501 -36.17 -35.56 4.45
N SER A 502 -37.02 -34.70 4.99
CA SER A 502 -36.86 -33.26 5.13
C SER A 502 -35.62 -32.90 5.95
N VAL A 503 -34.72 -32.07 5.40
CA VAL A 503 -33.69 -31.38 6.19
C VAL A 503 -33.85 -29.88 5.96
N SER A 504 -33.96 -29.18 7.07
CA SER A 504 -34.20 -27.75 7.24
C SER A 504 -33.06 -26.88 6.73
N GLU A 505 -33.44 -25.74 6.15
CA GLU A 505 -32.60 -24.57 5.87
C GLU A 505 -31.85 -24.06 7.10
N SER A 506 -30.59 -23.63 6.87
CA SER A 506 -29.71 -22.68 7.60
C SER A 506 -28.29 -23.26 7.53
N THR A 507 -27.29 -22.69 6.86
CA THR A 507 -26.84 -21.29 6.85
C THR A 507 -26.11 -20.97 5.53
N GLU A 508 -26.59 -19.96 4.80
CA GLU A 508 -25.89 -19.33 3.68
C GLU A 508 -24.68 -18.52 4.20
N PHE A 509 -23.55 -18.60 3.49
CA PHE A 509 -22.45 -17.66 3.65
C PHE A 509 -22.85 -16.31 3.03
N THR A 510 -23.15 -15.32 3.88
CA THR A 510 -23.39 -13.95 3.45
C THR A 510 -22.09 -13.29 2.99
N ASN A 511 -22.14 -12.73 1.78
CA ASN A 511 -21.10 -11.92 1.16
C ASN A 511 -21.00 -10.55 1.90
N PRO A 512 -19.81 -10.06 2.34
CA PRO A 512 -19.71 -8.88 3.20
C PRO A 512 -20.10 -7.52 2.59
N PHE A 513 -20.50 -7.45 1.31
CA PHE A 513 -20.65 -6.20 0.56
C PHE A 513 -22.10 -5.81 0.20
N GLU A 514 -23.10 -6.29 0.95
CA GLU A 514 -24.51 -5.89 0.78
C GLU A 514 -25.00 -5.08 1.99
N TYR A 515 -24.99 -3.75 1.87
CA TYR A 515 -25.76 -2.84 2.74
C TYR A 515 -26.39 -1.71 1.89
N SER A 516 -27.66 -1.40 2.18
CA SER A 516 -28.53 -0.46 1.45
C SER A 516 -28.51 0.96 2.06
N PRO A 517 -28.74 2.06 1.30
CA PRO A 517 -28.32 3.42 1.67
C PRO A 517 -29.36 4.30 2.42
N GLN A 518 -30.25 3.76 3.27
CA GLN A 518 -31.42 4.54 3.74
C GLN A 518 -31.47 5.09 5.18
N ASP A 519 -30.49 4.88 6.07
CA ASP A 519 -30.68 5.25 7.50
C ASP A 519 -29.72 6.34 8.05
N LEU A 520 -29.51 7.45 7.33
CA LEU A 520 -28.75 8.59 7.85
C LEU A 520 -29.41 9.95 7.58
N THR A 521 -30.52 10.26 8.28
CA THR A 521 -30.99 11.64 8.47
C THR A 521 -31.68 11.82 9.82
N SER A 522 -31.02 12.47 10.80
CA SER A 522 -31.57 13.54 11.67
C SER A 522 -30.69 13.81 12.91
N SER A 523 -30.18 15.04 13.01
CA SER A 523 -29.47 15.69 14.13
C SER A 523 -30.38 16.03 15.34
N PRO A 524 -30.00 16.94 16.28
CA PRO A 524 -28.90 16.93 17.27
C PRO A 524 -29.45 17.18 18.70
N LEU A 525 -28.61 17.12 19.75
CA LEU A 525 -28.77 17.96 20.96
C LEU A 525 -27.55 17.87 21.89
N PHE A 526 -26.83 18.98 22.00
CA PHE A 526 -25.97 19.34 23.14
C PHE A 526 -26.46 20.72 23.59
N SER A 527 -26.97 20.83 24.82
CA SER A 527 -26.78 21.97 25.71
C SER A 527 -27.50 21.71 27.04
N GLU A 528 -26.89 22.21 28.10
CA GLU A 528 -27.45 22.56 29.42
C GLU A 528 -27.41 21.57 30.60
N MET A 529 -26.81 22.12 31.67
CA MET A 529 -27.03 21.93 33.10
C MET A 529 -26.10 21.01 33.90
N SER A 530 -25.09 21.68 34.46
CA SER A 530 -24.60 21.54 35.83
C SER A 530 -25.73 21.51 36.87
N ASP A 531 -25.71 20.53 37.78
CA ASP A 531 -25.74 20.69 39.25
C ASP A 531 -25.95 19.34 39.96
N LEU A 532 -25.06 19.04 40.91
CA LEU A 532 -25.21 18.02 41.98
C LEU A 532 -26.29 18.49 43.00
N PRO A 533 -26.78 17.70 44.00
CA PRO A 533 -26.17 16.51 44.64
C PRO A 533 -27.13 15.37 45.15
N ALA A 534 -26.48 14.28 45.59
CA ALA A 534 -26.74 13.41 46.76
C ALA A 534 -28.16 12.85 47.09
N GLU A 535 -28.26 11.51 47.24
CA GLU A 535 -28.49 10.81 48.52
C GLU A 535 -28.81 9.30 48.32
N ILE A 536 -28.17 8.46 49.15
CA ILE A 536 -28.45 7.04 49.48
C ILE A 536 -29.18 7.11 50.85
N PRO A 537 -30.16 6.26 51.30
CA PRO A 537 -30.10 4.79 51.32
C PRO A 537 -31.45 4.00 51.36
N GLY A 538 -31.39 2.66 51.34
CA GLY A 538 -32.51 1.88 51.92
C GLY A 538 -32.62 0.41 51.55
N GLU A 539 -32.06 -0.45 52.41
CA GLU A 539 -32.17 -1.91 52.45
C GLU A 539 -33.62 -2.46 52.43
N ARG A 540 -33.84 -3.68 51.89
CA ARG A 540 -34.16 -4.91 52.69
C ARG A 540 -34.52 -6.13 51.83
N ALA A 541 -33.99 -7.26 52.30
CA ALA A 541 -34.13 -8.61 51.77
C ALA A 541 -35.48 -9.29 52.12
N HIS A 542 -35.93 -10.24 51.27
CA HIS A 542 -36.09 -11.67 51.65
C HIS A 542 -36.77 -12.57 50.58
N LYS A 543 -36.08 -13.69 50.27
CA LYS A 543 -36.54 -15.11 50.12
C LYS A 543 -37.77 -15.38 49.22
N ARG A 544 -37.76 -16.27 48.21
CA ARG A 544 -37.67 -17.76 48.30
C ARG A 544 -37.99 -18.41 46.92
N ARG A 545 -37.22 -19.43 46.53
CA ARG A 545 -37.52 -20.70 45.78
C ARG A 545 -38.89 -20.81 45.05
N ARG A 546 -39.04 -21.35 43.82
CA ARG A 546 -38.58 -22.68 43.31
C ARG A 546 -38.98 -22.90 41.81
N ARG A 547 -38.04 -23.46 41.02
CA ARG A 547 -38.11 -24.49 39.94
C ARG A 547 -39.06 -24.42 38.70
N ASN A 548 -38.40 -24.53 37.54
CA ASN A 548 -38.63 -25.40 36.35
C ASN A 548 -39.82 -25.17 35.39
N ARG A 549 -39.56 -24.65 34.18
CA ARG A 549 -39.49 -25.37 32.86
C ARG A 549 -39.51 -24.36 31.68
N ARG A 550 -38.59 -24.56 30.74
CA ARG A 550 -38.53 -23.98 29.36
C ARG A 550 -39.73 -24.48 28.52
N PRO A 551 -40.19 -23.81 27.42
CA PRO A 551 -39.34 -23.46 26.26
C PRO A 551 -39.62 -22.15 25.47
N SER A 552 -38.66 -21.85 24.59
CA SER A 552 -38.73 -21.12 23.29
C SER A 552 -39.17 -19.65 23.22
N SER A 553 -38.20 -18.75 23.07
CA SER A 553 -37.98 -17.85 21.90
C SER A 553 -36.86 -16.83 22.21
N PRO A 554 -36.15 -16.29 21.20
CA PRO A 554 -34.74 -15.92 21.31
C PRO A 554 -34.52 -14.44 21.65
N SER A 555 -33.46 -14.14 22.40
CA SER A 555 -32.92 -12.78 22.51
C SER A 555 -31.40 -12.84 22.44
N LEU A 556 -30.87 -12.36 21.32
CA LEU A 556 -29.45 -12.12 21.04
C LEU A 556 -28.88 -11.06 21.99
N SER A 557 -27.62 -11.22 22.42
CA SER A 557 -26.83 -10.20 23.16
C SER A 557 -25.32 -10.53 23.04
N PRO A 558 -24.37 -9.54 23.08
CA PRO A 558 -23.81 -8.89 21.89
C PRO A 558 -22.26 -8.85 21.86
N PHE A 559 -21.55 -9.58 22.73
CA PHE A 559 -20.11 -9.34 22.96
C PHE A 559 -19.12 -10.16 22.10
N CYS A 560 -19.61 -11.04 21.22
CA CYS A 560 -18.79 -11.75 20.21
C CYS A 560 -18.54 -10.92 18.94
N ALA A 561 -19.28 -9.81 18.74
CA ALA A 561 -19.16 -8.97 17.55
C ALA A 561 -17.94 -8.04 17.56
N SER A 562 -17.39 -7.71 18.74
CA SER A 562 -16.47 -6.57 18.92
C SER A 562 -14.99 -6.89 18.56
N ASN A 563 -14.49 -8.10 18.82
CA ASN A 563 -13.10 -8.48 18.51
C ASN A 563 -12.93 -8.92 17.04
N ALA A 564 -13.94 -9.59 16.48
CA ALA A 564 -14.06 -9.81 15.04
C ALA A 564 -14.25 -8.50 14.28
N LEU A 565 -14.81 -7.46 14.93
CA LEU A 565 -14.78 -6.10 14.42
C LEU A 565 -13.33 -5.65 14.27
N VAL A 566 -12.48 -5.65 15.30
CA VAL A 566 -11.15 -4.98 15.28
C VAL A 566 -10.12 -5.60 14.30
N SER A 567 -10.04 -6.93 14.14
CA SER A 567 -9.16 -7.53 13.10
C SER A 567 -9.72 -7.32 11.67
N ARG A 568 -11.06 -7.40 11.50
CA ARG A 568 -11.75 -6.83 10.33
C ARG A 568 -11.61 -5.31 10.26
N THR A 569 -11.29 -4.62 11.34
CA THR A 569 -11.14 -3.17 11.35
C THR A 569 -9.71 -2.86 10.97
N ASN A 570 -8.68 -3.67 11.21
CA ASN A 570 -7.30 -3.40 10.75
C ASN A 570 -7.04 -3.86 9.31
N SER A 571 -7.40 -5.10 8.96
CA SER A 571 -7.43 -5.55 7.56
C SER A 571 -8.51 -4.78 6.79
N GLY A 572 -9.62 -4.46 7.44
CA GLY A 572 -10.55 -3.47 6.94
C GLY A 572 -10.11 -2.03 7.17
N PHE A 573 -9.04 -1.65 7.86
CA PHE A 573 -8.60 -0.24 7.94
C PHE A 573 -7.63 -0.04 6.80
N ILE A 574 -6.75 -1.01 6.52
CA ILE A 574 -5.94 -1.03 5.31
C ILE A 574 -6.87 -1.16 4.09
N SER A 575 -7.82 -2.11 4.10
CA SER A 575 -8.78 -2.23 3.01
C SER A 575 -9.75 -1.04 2.98
N THR A 576 -10.19 -0.45 4.10
CA THR A 576 -11.03 0.77 4.09
C THR A 576 -10.23 2.00 3.70
N ASN A 577 -8.94 2.12 4.03
CA ASN A 577 -8.07 3.20 3.60
C ASN A 577 -7.73 3.07 2.11
N LEU A 578 -7.47 1.87 1.61
CA LEU A 578 -7.28 1.62 0.18
C LEU A 578 -8.60 1.77 -0.59
N LEU A 579 -9.72 1.33 -0.03
CA LEU A 579 -11.06 1.56 -0.59
C LEU A 579 -11.46 3.03 -0.50
N GLN A 580 -10.98 3.77 0.51
CA GLN A 580 -11.12 5.21 0.63
C GLN A 580 -10.33 5.87 -0.50
N ILE A 581 -9.07 5.50 -0.71
CA ILE A 581 -8.26 6.02 -1.80
C ILE A 581 -8.94 5.72 -3.13
N TYR A 582 -9.42 4.48 -3.33
CA TYR A 582 -10.19 4.12 -4.51
C TYR A 582 -11.47 4.97 -4.65
N HIS A 583 -12.18 5.23 -3.55
CA HIS A 583 -13.34 6.11 -3.55
C HIS A 583 -12.96 7.53 -3.95
N ASP A 584 -12.03 8.15 -3.21
CA ASP A 584 -11.63 9.54 -3.30
C ASP A 584 -10.93 9.87 -4.63
N VAL A 585 -10.22 8.90 -5.22
CA VAL A 585 -9.49 9.08 -6.48
C VAL A 585 -10.27 8.58 -7.68
N LEU A 586 -10.81 7.36 -7.64
CA LEU A 586 -11.47 6.79 -8.81
C LEU A 586 -12.95 7.20 -8.86
N GLU A 587 -13.74 6.77 -7.88
CA GLU A 587 -15.19 6.95 -7.96
C GLU A 587 -15.62 8.41 -7.83
N HIS A 588 -14.96 9.15 -6.94
CA HIS A 588 -15.22 10.56 -6.71
C HIS A 588 -14.76 11.41 -7.89
N SER A 589 -13.52 11.27 -8.34
CA SER A 589 -12.99 12.11 -9.41
C SER A 589 -13.64 11.78 -10.77
N LEU A 590 -13.94 10.51 -11.04
CA LEU A 590 -14.67 10.11 -12.26
C LEU A 590 -16.18 10.30 -12.16
N SER A 591 -16.73 10.68 -11.00
CA SER A 591 -18.15 10.98 -10.92
C SER A 591 -18.51 12.07 -11.94
N CYS A 592 -17.69 13.11 -12.11
CA CYS A 592 -17.93 14.15 -13.14
C CYS A 592 -17.93 13.63 -14.59
N TRP A 593 -17.43 12.42 -14.87
CA TRP A 593 -17.49 11.77 -16.19
C TRP A 593 -18.74 10.88 -16.32
N LEU A 594 -19.09 10.18 -15.25
CA LEU A 594 -20.05 9.09 -15.27
C LEU A 594 -21.38 9.49 -14.62
N THR A 595 -22.25 10.14 -15.39
CA THR A 595 -23.53 10.63 -14.87
C THR A 595 -24.71 10.13 -15.67
N GLU A 596 -25.82 9.90 -14.99
CA GLU A 596 -27.08 9.51 -15.63
C GLU A 596 -27.62 10.64 -16.55
N VAL A 597 -27.25 11.89 -16.26
CA VAL A 597 -27.68 13.07 -17.04
C VAL A 597 -26.94 13.16 -18.38
N THR A 598 -25.69 12.72 -18.42
CA THR A 598 -24.77 12.81 -19.57
C THR A 598 -24.52 11.48 -20.27
N CYS A 599 -25.02 10.37 -19.73
CA CYS A 599 -24.88 9.04 -20.34
C CYS A 599 -25.80 8.90 -21.58
N PRO A 600 -25.27 8.52 -22.75
CA PRO A 600 -26.04 8.35 -23.99
C PRO A 600 -26.74 6.98 -24.10
N TYR A 601 -26.65 6.09 -23.12
CA TYR A 601 -27.17 4.73 -23.23
C TYR A 601 -28.28 4.49 -22.20
N LYS A 602 -29.40 5.19 -22.40
CA LYS A 602 -30.56 5.10 -21.51
C LYS A 602 -31.29 3.79 -21.75
N GLY A 603 -31.60 3.10 -20.65
CA GLY A 603 -32.45 1.91 -20.68
C GLY A 603 -33.78 2.11 -21.38
N ALA A 604 -34.31 1.05 -22.00
CA ALA A 604 -35.56 1.00 -22.75
C ALA A 604 -36.83 1.44 -21.95
N ARG A 605 -36.70 1.71 -20.64
CA ARG A 605 -37.82 2.04 -19.74
C ARG A 605 -37.67 3.33 -18.92
N GLY A 606 -36.60 4.11 -19.08
CA GLY A 606 -36.30 5.25 -18.19
C GLY A 606 -36.49 6.64 -18.82
N ARG A 607 -37.74 7.07 -19.05
CA ARG A 607 -38.07 8.47 -19.33
C ARG A 607 -38.45 9.17 -18.02
N ASP A 608 -37.51 9.86 -17.39
CA ASP A 608 -37.86 10.89 -16.41
C ASP A 608 -36.82 12.01 -16.42
N GLU A 609 -37.18 13.17 -16.97
CA GLU A 609 -36.31 14.35 -17.15
C GLU A 609 -36.16 15.19 -15.85
N GLY A 610 -36.55 14.64 -14.69
CA GLY A 610 -36.67 15.39 -13.44
C GLY A 610 -35.63 15.10 -12.34
N ARG A 611 -34.72 14.13 -12.51
CA ARG A 611 -33.73 13.82 -11.45
C ARG A 611 -32.61 14.87 -11.43
N ARG A 612 -32.72 15.82 -10.49
CA ARG A 612 -31.62 16.73 -10.11
C ARG A 612 -30.38 15.93 -9.72
N LEU A 613 -29.19 16.53 -9.86
CA LEU A 613 -27.86 16.06 -9.38
C LEU A 613 -27.78 15.80 -7.84
N ALA A 614 -28.92 15.60 -7.17
CA ALA A 614 -29.10 15.49 -5.72
C ALA A 614 -28.50 14.22 -5.10
N GLU A 615 -28.02 13.26 -5.90
CA GLU A 615 -27.58 11.96 -5.39
C GLU A 615 -26.10 11.91 -4.96
N TRP A 616 -25.35 13.00 -5.10
CA TRP A 616 -23.90 12.98 -4.90
C TRP A 616 -23.54 13.74 -3.63
N GLY A 617 -24.04 13.23 -2.50
CA GLY A 617 -23.67 13.70 -1.18
C GLY A 617 -22.18 13.51 -0.86
N PRO A 618 -21.71 14.07 0.27
CA PRO A 618 -20.35 13.91 0.77
C PRO A 618 -20.03 12.50 1.31
N SER A 619 -20.97 11.55 1.21
CA SER A 619 -20.83 10.21 1.78
C SER A 619 -20.13 9.23 0.83
N TRP A 620 -19.16 8.48 1.39
CA TRP A 620 -18.56 7.34 0.72
C TRP A 620 -19.60 6.26 0.46
N SER A 621 -19.89 5.99 -0.81
CA SER A 621 -20.89 5.01 -1.20
C SER A 621 -20.36 3.90 -2.10
N ASN A 622 -19.09 3.96 -2.56
CA ASN A 622 -18.47 3.03 -3.52
C ASN A 622 -19.48 2.53 -4.58
N ARG A 623 -20.23 3.48 -5.13
CA ARG A 623 -21.41 3.27 -5.97
C ARG A 623 -21.06 2.47 -7.22
N ILE A 624 -19.90 2.71 -7.85
CA ILE A 624 -19.51 1.98 -9.07
C ILE A 624 -19.23 0.52 -8.72
N PHE A 625 -18.48 0.26 -7.65
CA PHE A 625 -18.21 -1.08 -7.15
C PHE A 625 -19.50 -1.84 -6.81
N HIS A 626 -20.36 -1.25 -5.96
CA HIS A 626 -21.59 -1.92 -5.51
C HIS A 626 -22.58 -2.17 -6.66
N ARG A 627 -22.79 -1.19 -7.54
CA ARG A 627 -23.68 -1.36 -8.71
C ARG A 627 -23.15 -2.44 -9.66
N THR A 628 -21.83 -2.55 -9.84
CA THR A 628 -21.23 -3.60 -10.68
C THR A 628 -21.47 -4.99 -10.11
N VAL A 629 -21.26 -5.18 -8.81
CA VAL A 629 -21.47 -6.48 -8.15
C VAL A 629 -22.95 -6.88 -8.19
N GLN A 630 -23.87 -5.94 -7.91
CA GLN A 630 -25.31 -6.17 -7.97
C GLN A 630 -25.79 -6.50 -9.39
N LEU A 631 -25.31 -5.75 -10.39
CA LEU A 631 -25.61 -5.98 -11.80
C LEU A 631 -25.18 -7.38 -12.24
N ASP A 632 -23.98 -7.82 -11.84
CA ASP A 632 -23.47 -9.14 -12.21
C ASP A 632 -24.32 -10.27 -11.61
N ARG A 633 -24.76 -10.14 -10.34
CA ARG A 633 -25.69 -11.09 -9.70
C ARG A 633 -27.06 -11.13 -10.38
N ALA A 634 -27.61 -9.96 -10.71
CA ALA A 634 -28.89 -9.86 -11.43
C ALA A 634 -28.79 -10.50 -12.82
N ALA A 635 -27.70 -10.23 -13.54
CA ALA A 635 -27.44 -10.79 -14.86
C ALA A 635 -27.27 -12.31 -14.84
N GLN A 636 -26.62 -12.87 -13.81
CA GLN A 636 -26.52 -14.33 -13.61
C GLN A 636 -27.90 -14.95 -13.35
N THR A 637 -28.71 -14.34 -12.48
CA THR A 637 -30.05 -14.83 -12.14
C THR A 637 -30.99 -14.77 -13.35
N ALA A 638 -30.86 -13.74 -14.19
CA ALA A 638 -31.58 -13.59 -15.44
C ALA A 638 -31.05 -14.51 -16.57
N GLY A 639 -29.96 -15.25 -16.34
CA GLY A 639 -29.33 -16.14 -17.32
C GLY A 639 -28.59 -15.42 -18.45
N LEU A 640 -28.28 -14.13 -18.30
CA LEU A 640 -27.52 -13.31 -19.26
C LEU A 640 -26.02 -13.57 -19.19
N VAL A 641 -25.53 -13.89 -17.99
CA VAL A 641 -24.15 -14.27 -17.71
C VAL A 641 -24.19 -15.68 -17.14
N ARG A 642 -23.32 -16.57 -17.62
CA ARG A 642 -23.23 -17.95 -17.13
C ARG A 642 -21.86 -18.13 -16.49
N MET A 643 -21.88 -18.42 -15.19
CA MET A 643 -20.67 -18.66 -14.41
C MET A 643 -20.93 -19.77 -13.40
N THR A 644 -19.93 -20.62 -13.20
CA THR A 644 -19.87 -21.57 -12.10
C THR A 644 -19.56 -20.84 -10.79
N ALA A 645 -19.79 -21.49 -9.65
CA ALA A 645 -19.42 -20.93 -8.35
C ALA A 645 -17.90 -20.68 -8.21
N LEU A 646 -17.07 -21.47 -8.91
CA LEU A 646 -15.62 -21.29 -8.93
C LEU A 646 -15.23 -20.04 -9.74
N GLU A 647 -15.75 -19.90 -10.96
CA GLU A 647 -15.58 -18.71 -11.81
C GLU A 647 -16.09 -17.45 -11.11
N GLY A 648 -17.20 -17.56 -10.36
CA GLY A 648 -17.76 -16.49 -9.54
C GLY A 648 -16.82 -15.97 -8.46
N ARG A 649 -16.03 -16.86 -7.83
CA ARG A 649 -14.99 -16.50 -6.86
C ARG A 649 -13.76 -15.92 -7.53
N SER A 650 -13.36 -16.45 -8.69
CA SER A 650 -12.22 -15.92 -9.44
C SER A 650 -12.48 -14.49 -9.95
N ALA A 651 -13.69 -14.20 -10.44
CA ALA A 651 -14.08 -12.85 -10.84
C ALA A 651 -14.10 -11.85 -9.68
N ASP A 652 -14.51 -12.30 -8.49
CA ASP A 652 -14.48 -11.49 -7.26
C ASP A 652 -13.04 -11.13 -6.85
N ARG A 653 -12.17 -12.15 -6.88
CA ARG A 653 -10.73 -12.00 -6.61
C ARG A 653 -10.06 -11.06 -7.61
N ALA A 654 -10.38 -11.16 -8.90
CA ALA A 654 -9.84 -10.29 -9.95
C ALA A 654 -10.23 -8.81 -9.71
N LEU A 655 -11.51 -8.54 -9.43
CA LEU A 655 -11.97 -7.18 -9.12
C LEU A 655 -11.32 -6.63 -7.84
N HIS A 656 -11.23 -7.45 -6.79
CA HIS A 656 -10.59 -7.04 -5.54
C HIS A 656 -9.11 -6.68 -5.75
N PHE A 657 -8.33 -7.56 -6.39
CA PHE A 657 -6.91 -7.28 -6.62
C PHE A 657 -6.68 -6.11 -7.58
N ALA A 658 -7.54 -5.90 -8.57
CA ALA A 658 -7.46 -4.71 -9.43
C ALA A 658 -7.65 -3.41 -8.63
N ILE A 659 -8.64 -3.37 -7.74
CA ILE A 659 -8.88 -2.20 -6.86
C ILE A 659 -7.69 -1.98 -5.92
N MET A 660 -7.15 -3.05 -5.31
CA MET A 660 -5.99 -2.94 -4.43
C MET A 660 -4.73 -2.51 -5.20
N ALA A 661 -4.49 -3.06 -6.40
CA ALA A 661 -3.38 -2.67 -7.26
C ALA A 661 -3.46 -1.18 -7.67
N PHE A 662 -4.68 -0.69 -7.93
CA PHE A 662 -4.90 0.73 -8.19
C PHE A 662 -4.61 1.58 -6.95
N ALA A 663 -5.24 1.28 -5.81
CA ALA A 663 -5.15 2.11 -4.61
C ALA A 663 -3.74 2.13 -3.97
N THR A 664 -2.98 1.04 -4.12
CA THR A 664 -1.62 0.93 -3.54
C THR A 664 -0.58 1.83 -4.20
N GLN A 665 -0.90 2.45 -5.34
CA GLN A 665 -0.10 3.56 -5.90
C GLN A 665 -0.02 4.77 -4.95
N TRP A 666 -0.91 4.86 -3.96
CA TRP A 666 -0.97 5.92 -2.93
C TRP A 666 -0.66 5.41 -1.50
N ALA A 667 -0.02 4.23 -1.36
CA ALA A 667 0.37 3.70 -0.04
C ALA A 667 1.40 4.62 0.66
N GLN A 668 1.34 4.67 2.00
CA GLN A 668 1.76 5.83 2.83
C GLN A 668 3.03 5.63 3.68
N GLY A 669 3.88 4.72 3.28
CA GLY A 669 5.21 4.47 3.84
C GLY A 669 6.36 4.83 2.91
N SER A 670 6.12 5.32 1.70
CA SER A 670 7.22 5.63 0.77
C SER A 670 8.03 6.85 1.23
N ARG A 671 9.36 6.74 1.23
CA ARG A 671 10.33 7.85 1.36
C ARG A 671 9.96 9.04 0.44
N ARG A 672 9.33 8.74 -0.71
CA ARG A 672 8.79 9.70 -1.70
C ARG A 672 7.71 10.63 -1.15
N GLN A 673 6.94 10.22 -0.13
CA GLN A 673 5.94 11.10 0.48
C GLN A 673 6.58 12.27 1.23
N GLY A 674 7.74 12.05 1.86
CA GLY A 674 8.51 13.08 2.57
C GLY A 674 9.39 13.97 1.67
N GLU A 675 9.54 13.63 0.40
CA GLU A 675 10.35 14.40 -0.54
C GLU A 675 9.66 15.73 -0.91
N THR A 676 10.46 16.80 -0.89
CA THR A 676 10.06 18.13 -1.33
C THR A 676 10.76 18.46 -2.64
N TYR A 677 10.07 19.16 -3.54
CA TYR A 677 10.65 19.56 -4.82
C TYR A 677 11.85 20.50 -4.56
N PRO A 678 13.06 20.20 -5.07
CA PRO A 678 14.26 20.99 -4.79
C PRO A 678 14.15 22.40 -5.40
N VAL A 679 14.51 23.43 -4.63
CA VAL A 679 14.46 24.82 -5.09
C VAL A 679 15.60 25.07 -6.11
N PRO A 680 15.34 25.54 -7.35
CA PRO A 680 16.31 25.47 -8.44
C PRO A 680 17.54 26.38 -8.37
N ARG A 681 17.79 27.10 -7.27
CA ARG A 681 18.87 28.10 -7.23
C ARG A 681 20.25 27.57 -6.81
N PHE A 682 20.37 26.39 -6.18
CA PHE A 682 21.67 25.93 -5.65
C PHE A 682 21.89 24.41 -5.58
N ALA A 683 20.99 23.57 -6.08
CA ALA A 683 21.12 22.12 -5.96
C ALA A 683 21.35 21.45 -7.32
N SER A 684 22.41 20.65 -7.41
CA SER A 684 22.61 19.69 -8.48
C SER A 684 21.53 18.60 -8.40
N PRO A 685 20.79 18.27 -9.47
CA PRO A 685 19.74 17.22 -9.46
C PRO A 685 20.31 15.78 -9.35
N HIS A 686 21.51 15.61 -8.82
CA HIS A 686 22.32 14.41 -9.00
C HIS A 686 22.16 13.32 -7.93
N GLU A 687 21.29 13.48 -6.93
CA GLU A 687 21.16 12.51 -5.82
C GLU A 687 19.81 11.76 -5.77
N THR A 688 18.83 12.06 -6.62
CA THR A 688 17.43 11.62 -6.40
C THR A 688 16.99 10.31 -7.04
N PHE A 689 17.74 9.73 -8.00
CA PHE A 689 17.30 8.51 -8.71
C PHE A 689 18.03 7.23 -8.26
N ASP A 690 19.26 7.34 -7.76
CA ASP A 690 20.11 6.19 -7.40
C ASP A 690 19.68 5.51 -6.09
N GLU A 691 18.84 6.16 -5.27
CA GLU A 691 18.28 5.63 -4.01
C GLU A 691 16.88 4.98 -4.17
N LEU A 692 16.35 4.85 -5.41
CA LEU A 692 14.93 4.52 -5.65
C LEU A 692 14.56 3.04 -5.52
N VAL A 693 15.51 2.14 -5.20
CA VAL A 693 15.25 0.69 -5.16
C VAL A 693 15.58 0.00 -3.84
N GLU A 694 15.86 0.73 -2.77
CA GLU A 694 15.87 0.14 -1.42
C GLU A 694 14.43 -0.27 -1.01
N GLU A 695 14.26 -1.54 -0.67
CA GLU A 695 12.99 -2.26 -0.50
C GLU A 695 12.11 -1.67 0.62
N SER A 696 11.23 -0.74 0.25
CA SER A 696 10.14 -0.28 1.12
C SER A 696 8.94 -1.22 1.03
N PHE A 697 8.37 -1.61 2.19
CA PHE A 697 7.15 -2.42 2.33
C PHE A 697 6.01 -2.04 1.36
N ASP A 698 5.84 -0.75 1.08
CA ASP A 698 4.85 -0.25 0.12
C ASP A 698 5.13 -0.67 -1.32
N ARG A 699 6.40 -0.72 -1.71
CA ARG A 699 6.81 -1.16 -3.04
C ARG A 699 6.52 -2.65 -3.22
N ASP A 700 6.77 -3.44 -2.19
CA ASP A 700 6.42 -4.86 -2.19
C ASP A 700 4.91 -5.06 -2.21
N LEU A 701 4.16 -4.22 -1.49
CA LEU A 701 2.70 -4.23 -1.51
C LEU A 701 2.16 -3.89 -2.91
N GLN A 702 2.70 -2.85 -3.55
CA GLN A 702 2.35 -2.42 -4.90
C GLN A 702 2.68 -3.52 -5.92
N ARG A 703 3.90 -4.09 -5.87
CA ARG A 703 4.33 -5.21 -6.73
C ARG A 703 3.47 -6.45 -6.50
N TYR A 704 3.17 -6.78 -5.25
CA TYR A 704 2.34 -7.92 -4.89
C TYR A 704 0.95 -7.78 -5.49
N PHE A 705 0.22 -6.70 -5.20
CA PHE A 705 -1.14 -6.54 -5.69
C PHE A 705 -1.20 -6.38 -7.21
N TRP A 706 -0.24 -5.69 -7.82
CA TRP A 706 -0.12 -5.62 -9.27
C TRP A 706 0.04 -7.01 -9.91
N ASN A 707 0.99 -7.81 -9.41
CA ASN A 707 1.24 -9.16 -9.92
C ASN A 707 0.06 -10.11 -9.66
N GLN A 708 -0.56 -10.04 -8.48
CA GLN A 708 -1.77 -10.83 -8.17
C GLN A 708 -2.95 -10.42 -9.05
N SER A 709 -3.15 -9.12 -9.30
CA SER A 709 -4.19 -8.63 -10.20
C SER A 709 -3.98 -9.11 -11.63
N LYS A 710 -2.76 -8.96 -12.16
CA LYS A 710 -2.39 -9.45 -13.50
C LYS A 710 -2.64 -10.94 -13.64
N LYS A 711 -2.21 -11.75 -12.65
CA LYS A 711 -2.44 -13.20 -12.64
C LYS A 711 -3.93 -13.53 -12.58
N ALA A 712 -4.69 -12.88 -11.70
CA ALA A 712 -6.13 -13.11 -11.57
C ALA A 712 -6.90 -12.75 -12.86
N LEU A 713 -6.51 -11.68 -13.56
CA LEU A 713 -7.11 -11.32 -14.85
C LEU A 713 -6.74 -12.31 -15.97
N GLN A 714 -5.51 -12.84 -15.98
CA GLN A 714 -5.12 -13.91 -16.91
C GLN A 714 -5.94 -15.18 -16.66
N GLU A 715 -6.12 -15.59 -15.39
CA GLU A 715 -6.94 -16.74 -15.01
C GLU A 715 -8.44 -16.55 -15.31
N THR A 716 -8.90 -15.30 -15.43
CA THR A 716 -10.30 -14.95 -15.71
C THR A 716 -10.52 -14.40 -17.12
N GLU A 717 -9.53 -14.51 -18.01
CA GLU A 717 -9.57 -13.92 -19.36
C GLU A 717 -10.77 -14.44 -20.18
N TYR A 718 -11.13 -15.71 -20.02
CA TYR A 718 -12.26 -16.33 -20.72
C TYR A 718 -13.63 -15.99 -20.09
N ILE A 719 -13.66 -15.39 -18.90
CA ILE A 719 -14.91 -15.07 -18.19
C ILE A 719 -15.44 -13.73 -18.69
N GLU A 720 -16.68 -13.74 -19.19
CA GLU A 720 -17.37 -12.56 -19.68
C GLU A 720 -18.45 -12.13 -18.68
N CYS A 721 -18.05 -11.35 -17.68
CA CYS A 721 -18.94 -10.82 -16.65
C CYS A 721 -18.59 -9.36 -16.33
N TYR A 722 -19.52 -8.65 -15.70
CA TYR A 722 -19.37 -7.21 -15.43
C TYR A 722 -18.24 -6.94 -14.44
N ARG A 723 -18.01 -7.86 -13.48
CA ARG A 723 -16.92 -7.76 -12.50
C ARG A 723 -15.53 -7.85 -13.14
N VAL A 724 -15.32 -8.79 -14.06
CA VAL A 724 -14.03 -8.92 -14.77
C VAL A 724 -13.82 -7.74 -15.71
N ALA A 725 -14.86 -7.27 -16.42
CA ALA A 725 -14.74 -6.08 -17.26
C ALA A 725 -14.40 -4.82 -16.44
N ALA A 726 -14.99 -4.65 -15.26
CA ALA A 726 -14.62 -3.57 -14.34
C ALA A 726 -13.20 -3.71 -13.79
N ALA A 727 -12.77 -4.92 -13.45
CA ALA A 727 -11.41 -5.20 -13.01
C ALA A 727 -10.37 -4.82 -14.07
N GLU A 728 -10.62 -5.15 -15.33
CA GLU A 728 -9.79 -4.76 -16.49
C GLU A 728 -9.76 -3.24 -16.67
N MET A 729 -10.89 -2.54 -16.51
CA MET A 729 -10.93 -1.06 -16.54
C MET A 729 -10.10 -0.44 -15.41
N VAL A 730 -10.26 -0.91 -14.18
CA VAL A 730 -9.53 -0.38 -13.01
C VAL A 730 -8.03 -0.63 -13.14
N LEU A 731 -7.62 -1.84 -13.53
CA LEU A 731 -6.19 -2.14 -13.71
C LEU A 731 -5.57 -1.32 -14.86
N SER A 732 -6.34 -0.98 -15.91
CA SER A 732 -5.83 -0.15 -17.01
C SER A 732 -5.44 1.28 -16.59
N LEU A 733 -5.91 1.74 -15.44
CA LEU A 733 -5.56 3.03 -14.85
C LEU A 733 -4.41 2.93 -13.84
N ALA A 734 -4.06 1.71 -13.43
CA ALA A 734 -2.94 1.46 -12.54
C ALA A 734 -1.65 1.27 -13.34
N GLN A 735 -0.56 1.89 -12.89
CA GLN A 735 0.73 1.76 -13.56
C GLN A 735 1.52 0.55 -13.04
N ARG A 736 2.31 -0.05 -13.93
CA ARG A 736 3.21 -1.14 -13.58
C ARG A 736 4.33 -0.58 -12.69
N PRO A 737 4.57 -1.15 -11.49
CA PRO A 737 5.75 -0.80 -10.70
C PRO A 737 7.02 -1.19 -11.46
N TRP A 738 7.99 -0.28 -11.59
CA TRP A 738 9.25 -0.57 -12.28
C TRP A 738 10.10 -1.59 -11.51
N ALA A 739 10.74 -2.52 -12.24
CA ALA A 739 11.67 -3.52 -11.71
C ALA A 739 13.09 -2.96 -11.63
N GLN A 740 14.03 -3.67 -10.97
CA GLN A 740 15.44 -3.24 -10.90
C GLN A 740 16.06 -3.13 -12.29
N ASP A 741 15.83 -4.11 -13.17
CA ASP A 741 16.31 -4.08 -14.56
C ASP A 741 15.81 -2.85 -15.33
N ASP A 742 14.57 -2.41 -15.04
CA ASP A 742 14.06 -1.19 -15.64
C ASP A 742 14.91 0.01 -15.23
N VAL A 743 15.30 0.07 -13.94
CA VAL A 743 16.14 1.11 -13.32
C VAL A 743 17.56 1.12 -13.88
N ASP A 744 18.19 -0.04 -14.02
CA ASP A 744 19.57 -0.17 -14.48
C ASP A 744 19.74 0.28 -15.95
N ASP A 745 18.77 -0.07 -16.82
CA ASP A 745 18.73 0.43 -18.20
C ASP A 745 18.66 1.96 -18.26
N PHE A 746 18.01 2.62 -17.28
CA PHE A 746 17.92 4.08 -17.23
C PHE A 746 19.23 4.76 -16.85
N LEU A 747 20.04 4.12 -15.99
CA LEU A 747 21.37 4.63 -15.64
C LEU A 747 22.27 4.61 -16.87
N GLY A 748 22.22 3.53 -17.66
CA GLY A 748 22.92 3.41 -18.93
C GLY A 748 22.49 4.46 -19.97
N GLU A 749 21.21 4.80 -20.07
CA GLU A 749 20.72 5.89 -20.94
C GLU A 749 21.20 7.28 -20.49
N ARG A 750 21.26 7.54 -19.18
CA ARG A 750 21.71 8.82 -18.61
C ARG A 750 23.19 9.07 -18.91
N GLU A 751 24.03 8.05 -18.79
CA GLU A 751 25.45 8.13 -19.14
C GLU A 751 25.66 8.45 -20.62
N ARG A 752 24.88 7.82 -21.51
CA ARG A 752 24.93 8.11 -22.96
C ARG A 752 24.45 9.54 -23.26
N ALA A 753 23.41 10.03 -22.59
CA ALA A 753 22.91 11.40 -22.78
C ALA A 753 23.92 12.48 -22.35
N ARG A 754 24.78 12.22 -21.36
CA ARG A 754 25.87 13.13 -20.95
C ARG A 754 27.00 13.24 -22.00
N THR A 755 27.09 12.30 -22.94
CA THR A 755 28.14 12.28 -23.99
C THR A 755 27.76 13.01 -25.28
N LEU A 756 26.49 13.41 -25.44
CA LEU A 756 26.02 14.18 -26.59
C LEU A 756 26.11 15.68 -26.27
N ASP A 757 26.59 16.46 -27.25
CA ASP A 757 26.88 17.89 -27.16
C ASP A 757 25.66 18.67 -26.62
N GLY A 758 25.87 19.53 -25.62
CA GLY A 758 24.86 20.11 -24.70
C GLY A 758 23.85 21.11 -25.29
N ALA A 759 23.35 20.88 -26.49
CA ALA A 759 22.31 21.69 -27.12
C ALA A 759 20.91 21.21 -26.72
N PHE A 760 20.01 22.15 -26.38
CA PHE A 760 18.58 21.86 -26.23
C PHE A 760 18.02 21.41 -27.58
N GLU A 761 17.56 20.16 -27.66
CA GLU A 761 16.98 19.56 -28.85
C GLU A 761 15.64 18.89 -28.50
N THR A 762 14.54 19.52 -28.94
CA THR A 762 13.16 19.07 -28.69
C THR A 762 12.93 17.61 -29.11
N GLY A 763 13.45 17.20 -30.27
CA GLY A 763 13.28 15.82 -30.78
C GLY A 763 13.91 14.76 -29.88
N SER A 764 15.12 15.02 -29.35
CA SER A 764 15.82 14.13 -28.43
C SER A 764 15.08 14.00 -27.09
N ILE A 765 14.60 15.12 -26.53
CA ILE A 765 13.82 15.14 -25.29
C ILE A 765 12.53 14.34 -25.45
N MET A 766 11.77 14.60 -26.52
CA MET A 766 10.53 13.89 -26.80
C MET A 766 10.74 12.39 -27.03
N SER A 767 11.85 11.99 -27.65
CA SER A 767 12.22 10.58 -27.80
C SER A 767 12.49 9.89 -26.46
N ARG A 768 13.18 10.56 -25.53
CA ARG A 768 13.45 10.04 -24.18
C ARG A 768 12.17 9.91 -23.36
N ILE A 769 11.26 10.89 -23.47
CA ILE A 769 9.94 10.84 -22.84
C ILE A 769 9.11 9.70 -23.42
N ALA A 770 9.11 9.51 -24.75
CA ALA A 770 8.42 8.42 -25.40
C ALA A 770 8.95 7.04 -24.97
N CYS A 771 10.28 6.89 -24.82
CA CYS A 771 10.90 5.67 -24.27
C CYS A 771 10.37 5.37 -22.87
N ALA A 772 10.36 6.36 -21.96
CA ALA A 772 9.84 6.19 -20.61
C ALA A 772 8.35 5.79 -20.58
N ILE A 773 7.53 6.36 -21.48
CA ILE A 773 6.09 6.03 -21.59
C ILE A 773 5.89 4.60 -22.13
N SER A 774 6.70 4.17 -23.11
CA SER A 774 6.51 2.88 -23.80
C SER A 774 6.66 1.64 -22.92
N ARG A 775 7.27 1.76 -21.73
CA ARG A 775 7.57 0.65 -20.82
C ARG A 775 6.36 0.04 -20.12
N ASP A 776 5.26 0.76 -19.99
CA ASP A 776 3.99 0.22 -19.47
C ASP A 776 3.34 -0.78 -20.45
N GLY A 777 3.82 -0.82 -21.71
CA GLY A 777 3.33 -1.72 -22.74
C GLY A 777 2.01 -1.24 -23.36
N PRO A 778 1.46 -2.00 -24.32
CA PRO A 778 0.22 -1.65 -24.99
C PRO A 778 -0.99 -1.69 -24.04
N PRO A 779 -2.05 -0.90 -24.29
CA PRO A 779 -3.22 -0.77 -23.42
C PRO A 779 -4.18 -1.98 -23.54
N VAL A 780 -3.69 -3.19 -23.31
CA VAL A 780 -4.44 -4.45 -23.55
C VAL A 780 -5.66 -4.60 -22.65
N HIS A 781 -5.57 -4.13 -21.41
CA HIS A 781 -6.62 -4.27 -20.41
C HIS A 781 -7.86 -3.44 -20.79
N ILE A 782 -7.69 -2.21 -21.28
CA ILE A 782 -8.84 -1.39 -21.70
C ILE A 782 -9.52 -1.94 -22.96
N GLU A 783 -8.76 -2.49 -23.90
CA GLU A 783 -9.34 -3.15 -25.07
C GLU A 783 -10.16 -4.39 -24.67
N ARG A 784 -9.62 -5.24 -23.80
CA ARG A 784 -10.33 -6.41 -23.27
C ARG A 784 -11.59 -6.01 -22.53
N ALA A 785 -11.50 -5.00 -21.66
CA ALA A 785 -12.64 -4.45 -20.93
C ALA A 785 -13.74 -3.98 -21.89
N THR A 786 -13.37 -3.20 -22.90
CA THR A 786 -14.32 -2.61 -23.85
C THR A 786 -14.99 -3.67 -24.72
N ARG A 787 -14.24 -4.69 -25.18
CA ARG A 787 -14.81 -5.86 -25.88
C ARG A 787 -15.80 -6.62 -25.00
N LYS A 788 -15.42 -6.93 -23.76
CA LYS A 788 -16.30 -7.62 -22.80
C LYS A 788 -17.56 -6.79 -22.53
N MET A 789 -17.43 -5.49 -22.28
CA MET A 789 -18.58 -4.62 -22.04
C MET A 789 -19.50 -4.50 -23.25
N HIS A 790 -18.96 -4.45 -24.46
CA HIS A 790 -19.76 -4.43 -25.67
C HIS A 790 -20.56 -5.73 -25.84
N ILE A 791 -19.92 -6.90 -25.62
CA ILE A 791 -20.59 -8.20 -25.65
C ILE A 791 -21.70 -8.27 -24.59
N LEU A 792 -21.41 -7.84 -23.37
CA LEU A 792 -22.37 -7.84 -22.26
C LEU A 792 -23.58 -6.93 -22.54
N LYS A 793 -23.35 -5.70 -23.05
CA LYS A 793 -24.43 -4.79 -23.46
C LYS A 793 -25.28 -5.39 -24.59
N SER A 794 -24.65 -5.97 -25.62
CA SER A 794 -25.36 -6.60 -26.74
C SER A 794 -26.22 -7.79 -26.30
N ARG A 795 -25.72 -8.64 -25.38
CA ARG A 795 -26.49 -9.73 -24.77
C ARG A 795 -27.70 -9.21 -24.01
N PHE A 796 -27.51 -8.15 -23.22
CA PHE A 796 -28.59 -7.51 -22.48
C PHE A 796 -29.68 -6.97 -23.42
N ILE A 797 -29.32 -6.17 -24.43
CA ILE A 797 -30.27 -5.62 -25.41
C ILE A 797 -31.03 -6.75 -26.13
N SER A 798 -30.32 -7.78 -26.58
CA SER A 798 -30.91 -8.93 -27.28
C SER A 798 -31.94 -9.66 -26.41
N ALA A 799 -31.66 -9.83 -25.12
CA ALA A 799 -32.58 -10.47 -24.19
C ALA A 799 -33.80 -9.60 -23.88
N SER A 800 -33.60 -8.29 -23.68
CA SER A 800 -34.69 -7.31 -23.48
C SER A 800 -35.64 -7.26 -24.66
N GLN A 801 -35.12 -7.26 -25.90
CA GLN A 801 -35.93 -7.30 -27.12
C GLN A 801 -36.70 -8.62 -27.29
N LYS A 802 -36.06 -9.77 -26.98
CA LYS A 802 -36.72 -11.08 -27.01
C LYS A 802 -37.85 -11.16 -25.99
N ALA A 803 -37.65 -10.64 -24.78
CA ALA A 803 -38.68 -10.58 -23.74
C ALA A 803 -39.85 -9.67 -24.11
N ALA A 804 -39.59 -8.56 -24.83
CA ALA A 804 -40.63 -7.67 -25.34
C ALA A 804 -41.47 -8.31 -26.46
N LYS A 805 -40.87 -9.17 -27.29
CA LYS A 805 -41.55 -9.88 -28.41
C LYS A 805 -42.22 -11.19 -27.99
N ALA A 806 -41.72 -11.87 -26.97
CA ALA A 806 -42.25 -13.14 -26.50
C ALA A 806 -43.53 -12.92 -25.67
N GLN A 807 -44.68 -13.36 -26.18
CA GLN A 807 -45.95 -13.45 -25.43
C GLN A 807 -45.96 -14.58 -24.38
N GLY A 808 -44.81 -15.20 -24.08
CA GLY A 808 -44.65 -16.36 -23.19
C GLY A 808 -44.06 -16.00 -21.84
N ARG A 809 -44.72 -16.46 -20.75
CA ARG A 809 -44.43 -16.13 -19.33
C ARG A 809 -42.96 -16.24 -18.91
N THR A 810 -42.20 -17.22 -19.40
CA THR A 810 -40.85 -17.55 -18.90
C THR A 810 -39.75 -16.57 -19.32
N ALA A 811 -39.75 -16.09 -20.57
CA ALA A 811 -38.77 -15.08 -21.04
C ALA A 811 -39.04 -13.70 -20.41
N THR A 812 -40.31 -13.37 -20.20
CA THR A 812 -40.74 -12.13 -19.53
C THR A 812 -40.37 -12.13 -18.04
N GLN A 813 -40.34 -13.30 -17.38
CA GLN A 813 -40.01 -13.44 -15.96
C GLN A 813 -38.52 -13.23 -15.67
N ALA A 814 -37.63 -13.71 -16.55
CA ALA A 814 -36.17 -13.52 -16.41
C ALA A 814 -35.75 -12.04 -16.55
N MET A 815 -36.36 -11.29 -17.47
CA MET A 815 -36.10 -9.84 -17.60
C MET A 815 -36.76 -9.00 -16.50
N HIS A 816 -37.77 -9.52 -15.79
CA HIS A 816 -38.36 -8.83 -14.63
C HIS A 816 -37.39 -8.78 -13.42
N ILE A 817 -36.39 -9.66 -13.39
CA ILE A 817 -35.33 -9.65 -12.35
C ILE A 817 -34.37 -8.47 -12.57
N MET A 818 -34.18 -8.03 -13.82
CA MET A 818 -33.37 -6.86 -14.15
C MET A 818 -34.17 -5.58 -13.84
N THR A 819 -33.84 -4.93 -12.73
CA THR A 819 -34.41 -3.62 -12.34
C THR A 819 -34.04 -2.51 -13.33
N PRO A 820 -34.81 -1.41 -13.40
CA PRO A 820 -34.45 -0.23 -14.19
C PRO A 820 -33.08 0.36 -13.80
N GLU A 821 -32.70 0.26 -12.54
CA GLU A 821 -31.38 0.71 -12.05
C GLU A 821 -30.24 -0.15 -12.61
N ASN A 822 -30.44 -1.48 -12.71
CA ASN A 822 -29.48 -2.37 -13.36
C ASN A 822 -29.30 -2.01 -14.84
N GLU A 823 -30.40 -1.70 -15.53
CA GLU A 823 -30.37 -1.27 -16.93
C GLU A 823 -29.57 0.04 -17.10
N THR A 824 -29.83 1.06 -16.28
CA THR A 824 -29.02 2.28 -16.26
C THR A 824 -27.55 1.99 -15.95
N THR A 825 -27.27 1.03 -15.05
CA THR A 825 -25.89 0.63 -14.70
C THR A 825 -25.15 0.02 -15.89
N VAL A 826 -25.81 -0.82 -16.70
CA VAL A 826 -25.23 -1.36 -17.94
C VAL A 826 -24.81 -0.22 -18.88
N GLY A 827 -25.70 0.76 -19.07
CA GLY A 827 -25.42 1.94 -19.89
C GLY A 827 -24.24 2.76 -19.36
N LEU A 828 -24.19 3.01 -18.05
CA LEU A 828 -23.08 3.72 -17.41
C LEU A 828 -21.75 2.98 -17.56
N LEU A 829 -21.67 1.70 -17.20
CA LEU A 829 -20.41 0.93 -17.32
C LEU A 829 -19.95 0.82 -18.78
N TYR A 830 -20.88 0.69 -19.73
CA TYR A 830 -20.56 0.73 -21.15
C TYR A 830 -20.05 2.11 -21.58
N TRP A 831 -20.67 3.19 -21.10
CA TRP A 831 -20.20 4.55 -21.37
C TRP A 831 -18.81 4.79 -20.81
N LEU A 832 -18.53 4.33 -19.58
CA LEU A 832 -17.20 4.42 -18.99
C LEU A 832 -16.15 3.70 -19.84
N ALA A 833 -16.43 2.46 -20.26
CA ALA A 833 -15.53 1.68 -21.13
C ALA A 833 -15.27 2.40 -22.46
N VAL A 834 -16.31 2.96 -23.09
CA VAL A 834 -16.21 3.71 -24.35
C VAL A 834 -15.41 5.01 -24.17
N MET A 835 -15.60 5.74 -23.06
CA MET A 835 -14.82 6.94 -22.75
C MET A 835 -13.34 6.60 -22.60
N PHE A 836 -13.01 5.58 -21.80
CA PHE A 836 -11.62 5.15 -21.61
C PHE A 836 -11.00 4.64 -22.92
N ASP A 837 -11.68 3.81 -23.69
CA ASP A 837 -11.18 3.36 -24.99
C ASP A 837 -10.97 4.53 -25.95
N THR A 838 -11.86 5.52 -25.97
CA THR A 838 -11.72 6.72 -26.81
C THR A 838 -10.44 7.48 -26.44
N LEU A 839 -10.24 7.78 -25.16
CA LEU A 839 -9.05 8.49 -24.70
C LEU A 839 -7.76 7.70 -24.95
N SER A 840 -7.73 6.41 -24.59
CA SER A 840 -6.57 5.54 -24.86
C SER A 840 -6.29 5.42 -26.36
N SER A 841 -7.31 5.19 -27.19
CA SER A 841 -7.13 5.01 -28.63
C SER A 841 -6.46 6.22 -29.29
N SER A 842 -6.88 7.42 -28.91
CA SER A 842 -6.31 8.66 -29.44
C SER A 842 -4.89 8.88 -28.94
N MET A 843 -4.60 8.58 -27.67
CA MET A 843 -3.27 8.71 -27.09
C MET A 843 -2.27 7.70 -27.68
N ASP A 844 -2.70 6.47 -27.90
CA ASP A 844 -1.86 5.37 -28.40
C ASP A 844 -1.91 5.24 -29.93
N GLU A 845 -2.56 6.19 -30.60
CA GLU A 845 -2.73 6.27 -32.05
C GLU A 845 -3.24 4.97 -32.68
N ARG A 846 -4.11 4.25 -31.95
CA ARG A 846 -4.74 3.01 -32.40
C ARG A 846 -6.19 3.24 -32.79
N PRO A 847 -6.80 2.33 -33.57
CA PRO A 847 -8.25 2.33 -33.75
C PRO A 847 -8.98 2.11 -32.42
N VAL A 848 -10.18 2.69 -32.33
CA VAL A 848 -11.15 2.41 -31.27
C VAL A 848 -11.54 0.93 -31.29
N THR A 849 -11.76 0.36 -30.11
CA THR A 849 -12.08 -1.06 -29.95
C THR A 849 -13.48 -1.38 -30.47
N VAL A 850 -14.43 -0.46 -30.25
CA VAL A 850 -15.81 -0.56 -30.73
C VAL A 850 -16.06 0.56 -31.72
N THR A 851 -16.57 0.20 -32.89
CA THR A 851 -16.85 1.12 -33.99
C THR A 851 -17.94 2.12 -33.60
N ASP A 852 -17.98 3.30 -34.23
CA ASP A 852 -19.04 4.28 -33.97
C ASP A 852 -20.43 3.69 -34.17
N GLN A 853 -20.63 2.90 -35.23
CA GLN A 853 -21.89 2.22 -35.52
C GLN A 853 -22.36 1.32 -34.35
N ASP A 854 -21.43 0.62 -33.72
CA ASP A 854 -21.69 -0.34 -32.64
C ASP A 854 -21.78 0.32 -31.25
N CYS A 855 -21.47 1.61 -31.14
CA CYS A 855 -21.57 2.41 -29.91
C CYS A 855 -22.44 3.67 -30.07
N GLN A 856 -23.37 3.67 -31.03
CA GLN A 856 -24.37 4.73 -31.15
C GLN A 856 -25.37 4.71 -29.98
N HIS A 857 -26.03 5.85 -29.75
CA HIS A 857 -27.09 6.04 -28.74
C HIS A 857 -28.29 5.10 -28.98
N ASP A 858 -28.88 4.59 -27.90
CA ASP A 858 -29.94 3.56 -27.98
C ASP A 858 -31.26 4.10 -28.60
N ASP A 859 -31.52 5.41 -28.51
CA ASP A 859 -32.69 6.10 -29.09
C ASP A 859 -32.49 6.70 -30.50
N LEU A 860 -31.36 6.47 -31.18
CA LEU A 860 -31.16 7.01 -32.54
C LEU A 860 -32.12 6.35 -33.55
N PRO A 861 -32.79 7.12 -34.42
CA PRO A 861 -33.61 6.56 -35.50
C PRO A 861 -32.76 5.66 -36.41
N PRO A 862 -33.29 4.51 -36.89
CA PRO A 862 -32.56 3.61 -37.78
C PRO A 862 -32.03 4.28 -39.07
N SER A 863 -32.67 5.36 -39.52
CA SER A 863 -32.25 6.16 -40.68
C SER A 863 -31.01 7.03 -40.45
N GLU A 864 -30.68 7.35 -39.20
CA GLU A 864 -29.52 8.16 -38.81
C GLU A 864 -28.37 7.30 -38.24
N ALA A 865 -28.64 6.03 -37.95
CA ALA A 865 -27.67 5.03 -37.51
C ALA A 865 -26.72 4.55 -38.64
N GLU A 866 -26.95 4.96 -39.89
CA GLU A 866 -26.09 4.66 -41.05
C GLU A 866 -24.83 5.56 -41.13
N ASN A 867 -24.70 6.57 -40.26
CA ASN A 867 -23.55 7.47 -40.26
C ASN A 867 -22.35 6.86 -39.48
N ASP A 868 -21.17 6.79 -40.12
CA ASP A 868 -19.92 6.25 -39.55
C ASP A 868 -19.28 7.13 -38.45
N ARG A 869 -20.02 8.09 -37.87
CA ARG A 869 -19.53 9.03 -36.84
C ARG A 869 -20.51 9.16 -35.69
N TRP A 870 -20.01 9.42 -34.48
CA TRP A 870 -20.86 9.84 -33.36
C TRP A 870 -21.65 11.11 -33.66
N HIS A 871 -22.94 11.07 -33.32
CA HIS A 871 -23.81 12.23 -33.37
C HIS A 871 -23.52 13.16 -32.20
N VAL A 872 -23.07 14.39 -32.49
CA VAL A 872 -22.60 15.34 -31.47
C VAL A 872 -23.73 15.78 -30.53
N ASP A 873 -24.95 15.91 -31.07
CA ASP A 873 -26.15 16.32 -30.33
C ASP A 873 -26.54 15.34 -29.20
N LEU A 874 -25.99 14.13 -29.21
CA LEU A 874 -26.17 13.15 -28.13
C LEU A 874 -25.44 13.56 -26.84
N PHE A 875 -24.34 14.29 -26.99
CA PHE A 875 -23.45 14.67 -25.90
C PHE A 875 -23.58 16.15 -25.53
N ILE A 876 -24.07 16.95 -26.48
CA ILE A 876 -24.25 18.40 -26.34
C ILE A 876 -25.74 18.71 -26.49
N LYS A 877 -26.39 19.11 -25.38
CA LYS A 877 -27.82 19.46 -25.36
C LYS A 877 -28.11 20.89 -25.87
N ASP A 878 -27.17 21.47 -26.60
CA ASP A 878 -27.14 22.87 -27.04
C ASP A 878 -26.51 22.96 -28.44
N THR A 879 -26.72 24.06 -29.15
CA THR A 879 -26.17 24.21 -30.52
C THR A 879 -24.69 24.56 -30.47
N LEU A 880 -23.87 23.88 -31.29
CA LEU A 880 -22.44 24.16 -31.43
C LEU A 880 -22.16 25.61 -31.86
N GLU A 881 -23.07 26.20 -32.65
CA GLU A 881 -22.90 27.52 -33.25
C GLU A 881 -23.46 28.66 -32.36
N ALA A 882 -24.45 28.38 -31.50
CA ALA A 882 -25.10 29.37 -30.66
C ALA A 882 -25.42 28.83 -29.25
N PRO A 883 -24.39 28.60 -28.41
CA PRO A 883 -24.59 28.07 -27.08
C PRO A 883 -25.36 29.03 -26.17
N SER A 884 -26.36 28.49 -25.49
CA SER A 884 -27.28 29.13 -24.56
C SER A 884 -26.72 29.31 -23.13
N GLN A 885 -25.86 28.39 -22.66
CA GLN A 885 -25.38 28.39 -21.27
C GLN A 885 -23.98 29.02 -21.15
N ARG A 886 -23.88 30.10 -20.37
CA ARG A 886 -22.61 30.81 -20.08
C ARG A 886 -22.48 31.07 -18.59
N LEU A 887 -21.91 30.10 -17.88
CA LEU A 887 -21.66 30.24 -16.46
C LEU A 887 -20.32 30.97 -16.22
N ARG A 888 -20.21 31.74 -15.14
CA ARG A 888 -18.98 32.39 -14.65
C ARG A 888 -18.86 32.12 -13.16
N TRP A 889 -17.65 32.14 -12.61
CA TRP A 889 -17.41 32.02 -11.16
C TRP A 889 -17.28 33.42 -10.52
N PRO A 890 -17.78 33.65 -9.28
CA PRO A 890 -18.46 32.72 -8.38
C PRO A 890 -19.93 32.46 -8.75
N CYS A 891 -20.37 31.22 -8.56
CA CYS A 891 -21.76 30.79 -8.75
C CYS A 891 -22.19 29.82 -7.63
N SER A 892 -23.43 29.33 -7.67
CA SER A 892 -23.85 28.28 -6.73
C SER A 892 -23.04 27.00 -6.93
N TYR A 893 -22.95 26.17 -5.89
CA TYR A 893 -22.26 24.88 -5.96
C TYR A 893 -22.95 23.95 -6.97
N GLU A 894 -24.28 23.94 -7.00
CA GLU A 894 -25.07 23.13 -7.93
C GLU A 894 -24.80 23.53 -9.39
N ASP A 895 -24.77 24.83 -9.69
CA ASP A 895 -24.46 25.33 -11.04
C ASP A 895 -23.04 24.95 -11.46
N ALA A 896 -22.07 25.07 -10.54
CA ALA A 896 -20.69 24.68 -10.78
C ALA A 896 -20.56 23.16 -11.04
N ALA A 897 -21.19 22.34 -10.20
CA ALA A 897 -21.20 20.89 -10.32
C ALA A 897 -21.83 20.43 -11.65
N GLU A 898 -22.94 21.06 -12.05
CA GLU A 898 -23.60 20.80 -13.33
C GLU A 898 -22.71 21.21 -14.51
N ALA A 899 -22.10 22.39 -14.47
CA ALA A 899 -21.25 22.89 -15.54
C ALA A 899 -20.00 22.03 -15.77
N VAL A 900 -19.32 21.57 -14.70
CA VAL A 900 -18.17 20.67 -14.80
C VAL A 900 -18.61 19.28 -15.30
N THR A 901 -19.76 18.78 -14.85
CA THR A 901 -20.28 17.48 -15.30
C THR A 901 -20.64 17.49 -16.79
N ARG A 902 -21.32 18.54 -17.26
CA ARG A 902 -21.73 18.68 -18.66
C ARG A 902 -20.54 18.82 -19.61
N SER A 903 -19.39 19.25 -19.12
CA SER A 903 -18.18 19.40 -19.94
C SER A 903 -17.42 18.07 -20.16
N GLY A 904 -17.67 17.05 -19.31
CA GLY A 904 -17.05 15.72 -19.41
C GLY A 904 -17.20 15.05 -20.79
N PRO A 905 -18.43 14.89 -21.32
CA PRO A 905 -18.66 14.33 -22.65
C PRO A 905 -18.06 15.17 -23.78
N VAL A 906 -18.06 16.51 -23.66
CA VAL A 906 -17.49 17.44 -24.65
C VAL A 906 -15.99 17.18 -24.82
N LYS A 907 -15.30 16.95 -23.71
CA LYS A 907 -13.89 16.53 -23.72
C LYS A 907 -13.71 15.18 -24.43
N VAL A 908 -14.53 14.18 -24.12
CA VAL A 908 -14.43 12.85 -24.78
C VAL A 908 -14.68 12.97 -26.29
N LEU A 909 -15.61 13.82 -26.71
CA LEU A 909 -15.86 14.10 -28.13
C LEU A 909 -14.63 14.68 -28.83
N LEU A 910 -13.88 15.56 -28.17
CA LEU A 910 -12.65 16.10 -28.76
C LEU A 910 -11.62 14.98 -29.01
N TYR A 911 -11.43 14.09 -28.04
CA TYR A 911 -10.59 12.89 -28.24
C TYR A 911 -11.11 11.98 -29.36
N ARG A 912 -12.43 11.78 -29.47
CA ARG A 912 -13.03 11.00 -30.55
C ARG A 912 -12.76 11.63 -31.93
N HIS A 913 -12.90 12.95 -32.02
CA HIS A 913 -12.60 13.70 -33.23
C HIS A 913 -11.12 13.65 -33.63
N VAL A 914 -10.22 13.69 -32.64
CA VAL A 914 -8.78 13.42 -32.84
C VAL A 914 -8.58 12.02 -33.44
N SER A 915 -9.26 10.99 -32.91
CA SER A 915 -9.22 9.63 -33.46
C SER A 915 -9.75 9.53 -34.89
N TYR A 916 -10.79 10.30 -35.25
CA TYR A 916 -11.28 10.38 -36.63
C TYR A 916 -10.23 10.92 -37.58
N LEU A 917 -9.55 12.00 -37.19
CA LEU A 917 -8.46 12.57 -37.98
C LEU A 917 -7.30 11.58 -38.13
N GLN A 918 -6.83 10.99 -37.03
CA GLN A 918 -5.80 9.95 -37.06
C GLN A 918 -6.20 8.77 -37.97
N THR A 919 -7.46 8.35 -37.95
CA THR A 919 -7.97 7.27 -38.80
C THR A 919 -8.00 7.67 -40.28
N LEU A 920 -8.37 8.91 -40.61
CA LEU A 920 -8.32 9.42 -41.98
C LEU A 920 -6.87 9.44 -42.51
N LEU A 921 -5.94 9.91 -41.68
CA LEU A 921 -4.51 9.93 -42.00
C LEU A 921 -3.96 8.51 -42.23
N ARG A 922 -4.24 7.57 -41.31
CA ARG A 922 -3.85 6.15 -41.48
C ARG A 922 -4.41 5.51 -42.76
N ARG A 923 -5.60 5.94 -43.20
CA ARG A 923 -6.24 5.47 -44.44
C ARG A 923 -5.76 6.21 -45.70
N GLY A 924 -4.80 7.13 -45.57
CA GLY A 924 -4.29 7.93 -46.69
C GLY A 924 -5.35 8.81 -47.36
N GLN A 925 -6.40 9.21 -46.62
CA GLN A 925 -7.43 10.12 -47.13
C GLN A 925 -6.91 11.57 -47.17
N ALA A 926 -7.41 12.38 -48.11
CA ALA A 926 -7.02 13.78 -48.25
C ALA A 926 -8.19 14.65 -48.77
N GLY A 927 -8.04 15.97 -48.69
CA GLY A 927 -8.97 16.95 -49.26
C GLY A 927 -10.24 17.18 -48.41
N ALA A 928 -11.41 17.16 -49.04
CA ALA A 928 -12.67 17.62 -48.43
C ALA A 928 -13.04 16.86 -47.14
N ARG A 929 -12.80 15.55 -47.08
CA ARG A 929 -13.18 14.71 -45.92
C ARG A 929 -12.35 15.01 -44.66
N ILE A 930 -11.07 15.37 -44.83
CA ILE A 930 -10.24 15.88 -43.74
C ILE A 930 -10.77 17.24 -43.30
N GLU A 931 -11.05 18.15 -44.23
CA GLU A 931 -11.54 19.50 -43.92
C GLU A 931 -12.90 19.52 -43.22
N GLU A 932 -13.83 18.65 -43.61
CA GLU A 932 -15.10 18.47 -42.91
C GLU A 932 -14.89 18.06 -41.45
N THR A 933 -13.94 17.14 -41.21
CA THR A 933 -13.60 16.70 -39.86
C THR A 933 -12.93 17.82 -39.08
N LEU A 934 -11.96 18.54 -39.68
CA LEU A 934 -11.31 19.70 -39.08
C LEU A 934 -12.30 20.80 -38.72
N ALA A 935 -13.26 21.11 -39.61
CA ALA A 935 -14.28 22.12 -39.37
C ALA A 935 -15.18 21.73 -38.19
N ALA A 936 -15.60 20.46 -38.12
CA ALA A 936 -16.39 19.94 -37.01
C ALA A 936 -15.60 20.00 -35.68
N THR A 937 -14.34 19.54 -35.67
CA THR A 937 -13.47 19.58 -34.47
C THR A 937 -13.18 21.01 -34.02
N THR A 938 -12.97 21.92 -34.96
CA THR A 938 -12.77 23.35 -34.66
C THR A 938 -14.02 23.98 -34.05
N SER A 939 -15.20 23.59 -34.54
CA SER A 939 -16.48 24.06 -34.00
C SER A 939 -16.68 23.57 -32.57
N LEU A 940 -16.32 22.31 -32.28
CA LEU A 940 -16.33 21.76 -30.93
C LEU A 940 -15.35 22.49 -29.99
N TYR A 941 -14.14 22.80 -30.46
CA TYR A 941 -13.18 23.61 -29.70
C TYR A 941 -13.71 25.01 -29.38
N ARG A 942 -14.35 25.67 -30.35
CA ARG A 942 -14.99 26.98 -30.14
C ARG A 942 -16.15 26.89 -29.16
N TYR A 943 -16.99 25.87 -29.29
CA TYR A 943 -18.09 25.61 -28.37
C TYR A 943 -17.57 25.56 -26.93
N TRP A 944 -16.56 24.73 -26.65
CA TRP A 944 -15.94 24.67 -25.33
C TRP A 944 -15.49 26.03 -24.83
N ASN A 945 -14.74 26.79 -25.64
CA ASN A 945 -14.21 28.08 -25.22
C ASN A 945 -15.30 29.09 -24.84
N VAL A 946 -16.48 29.00 -25.49
CA VAL A 946 -17.63 29.88 -25.22
C VAL A 946 -18.44 29.42 -24.00
N THR A 947 -18.59 28.11 -23.80
CA THR A 947 -19.47 27.55 -22.75
C THR A 947 -18.75 27.24 -21.45
N HIS A 948 -17.62 26.54 -21.54
CA HIS A 948 -16.91 25.96 -20.40
C HIS A 948 -15.57 26.66 -20.15
N GLY A 949 -14.85 27.08 -21.19
CA GLY A 949 -13.50 27.62 -21.08
C GLY A 949 -13.40 28.89 -20.22
N ALA A 950 -14.35 29.82 -20.36
CA ALA A 950 -14.37 31.01 -19.51
C ALA A 950 -14.61 30.68 -18.04
N PHE A 951 -15.55 29.78 -17.76
CA PHE A 951 -15.83 29.30 -16.42
C PHE A 951 -14.62 28.58 -15.80
N PHE A 952 -13.96 27.69 -16.55
CA PHE A 952 -12.77 26.96 -16.10
C PHE A 952 -11.59 27.90 -15.81
N ARG A 953 -11.41 28.96 -16.60
CA ARG A 953 -10.43 30.02 -16.31
C ARG A 953 -10.75 30.79 -15.03
N ASP A 954 -12.02 31.11 -14.78
CA ASP A 954 -12.40 31.77 -13.54
C ASP A 954 -12.14 30.85 -12.32
N LEU A 955 -12.48 29.55 -12.43
CA LEU A 955 -12.18 28.54 -11.39
C LEU A 955 -10.67 28.43 -11.12
N LEU A 956 -9.85 28.52 -12.17
CA LEU A 956 -8.39 28.48 -12.05
C LEU A 956 -7.84 29.74 -11.38
N ARG A 957 -8.39 30.92 -11.71
CA ARG A 957 -7.99 32.20 -11.12
C ARG A 957 -8.33 32.30 -9.63
N ASP A 958 -9.52 31.84 -9.25
CA ASP A 958 -10.03 31.89 -7.88
C ASP A 958 -9.94 30.53 -7.17
N PHE A 959 -8.94 29.71 -7.53
CA PHE A 959 -8.80 28.31 -7.12
C PHE A 959 -8.99 28.08 -5.62
N ASP A 960 -8.39 28.94 -4.79
CA ASP A 960 -8.45 28.85 -3.32
C ASP A 960 -9.86 29.13 -2.76
N ALA A 961 -10.75 29.78 -3.52
CA ALA A 961 -12.15 29.99 -3.16
C ALA A 961 -13.08 28.88 -3.70
N VAL A 962 -12.61 28.04 -4.62
CA VAL A 962 -13.40 26.95 -5.22
C VAL A 962 -13.55 25.78 -4.21
N PRO A 963 -14.75 25.18 -4.05
CA PRO A 963 -14.93 24.01 -3.19
C PRO A 963 -14.06 22.81 -3.60
N GLY A 964 -13.50 22.08 -2.63
CA GLY A 964 -12.52 21.00 -2.88
C GLY A 964 -12.98 19.93 -3.91
N ARG A 965 -14.25 19.51 -3.87
CA ARG A 965 -14.80 18.57 -4.86
C ARG A 965 -14.79 19.12 -6.29
N ILE A 966 -15.15 20.40 -6.45
CA ILE A 966 -15.09 21.07 -7.75
C ILE A 966 -13.64 21.20 -8.21
N ARG A 967 -12.69 21.48 -7.30
CA ARG A 967 -11.25 21.49 -7.61
C ARG A 967 -10.78 20.17 -8.23
N SER A 968 -11.11 19.04 -7.60
CA SER A 968 -10.75 17.71 -8.11
C SER A 968 -11.38 17.46 -9.50
N TRP A 969 -12.68 17.73 -9.66
CA TRP A 969 -13.38 17.47 -10.92
C TRP A 969 -12.88 18.33 -12.08
N PHE A 970 -12.76 19.65 -11.88
CA PHE A 970 -12.35 20.52 -12.97
C PHE A 970 -10.90 20.22 -13.38
N PHE A 971 -10.02 19.86 -12.44
CA PHE A 971 -8.65 19.42 -12.76
C PHE A 971 -8.66 18.18 -13.67
N CYS A 972 -9.48 17.17 -13.36
CA CYS A 972 -9.66 15.95 -14.15
C CYS A 972 -10.23 16.19 -15.56
N ILE A 973 -10.92 17.31 -15.78
CA ILE A 973 -11.43 17.66 -17.12
C ILE A 973 -10.46 18.58 -17.85
N SER A 974 -9.93 19.60 -17.18
CA SER A 974 -9.10 20.66 -17.77
C SER A 974 -7.80 20.10 -18.35
N ALA A 975 -7.04 19.32 -17.56
CA ALA A 975 -5.77 18.76 -18.01
C ALA A 975 -5.94 17.85 -19.25
N HIS A 976 -7.03 17.09 -19.28
CA HIS A 976 -7.37 16.21 -20.39
C HIS A 976 -7.83 16.99 -21.63
N TRP A 977 -8.65 18.02 -21.44
CA TRP A 977 -9.08 18.89 -22.54
C TRP A 977 -7.87 19.51 -23.23
N HIS A 978 -6.95 20.10 -22.47
CA HIS A 978 -5.77 20.72 -23.04
C HIS A 978 -4.83 19.72 -23.71
N LEU A 979 -4.67 18.51 -23.18
CA LEU A 979 -3.93 17.47 -23.90
C LEU A 979 -4.56 17.17 -25.26
N ALA A 980 -5.88 16.99 -25.32
CA ALA A 980 -6.58 16.75 -26.59
C ALA A 980 -6.47 17.93 -27.57
N VAL A 981 -6.48 19.17 -27.08
CA VAL A 981 -6.26 20.37 -27.92
C VAL A 981 -4.84 20.39 -28.47
N LEU A 982 -3.83 20.05 -27.66
CA LEU A 982 -2.45 19.95 -28.13
C LEU A 982 -2.32 18.87 -29.21
N MET A 983 -2.85 17.66 -28.98
CA MET A 983 -2.88 16.58 -29.97
C MET A 983 -3.61 17.00 -31.25
N PHE A 984 -4.73 17.73 -31.13
CA PHE A 984 -5.45 18.25 -32.28
C PHE A 984 -4.61 19.29 -33.04
N ALA A 985 -3.93 20.19 -32.34
CA ALA A 985 -3.06 21.20 -32.95
C ALA A 985 -1.91 20.54 -33.73
N ASP A 986 -1.33 19.45 -33.21
CA ASP A 986 -0.29 18.69 -33.91
C ASP A 986 -0.81 18.04 -35.20
N LEU A 987 -2.02 17.46 -35.16
CA LEU A 987 -2.64 16.88 -36.35
C LEU A 987 -2.97 17.95 -37.39
N VAL A 988 -3.42 19.14 -36.97
CA VAL A 988 -3.66 20.27 -37.88
C VAL A 988 -2.36 20.72 -38.53
N GLU A 989 -1.28 20.85 -37.76
CA GLU A 989 0.05 21.20 -38.27
C GLU A 989 0.54 20.15 -39.27
N GLN A 990 0.46 18.86 -38.91
CA GLN A 990 0.83 17.77 -39.82
C GLN A 990 0.03 17.80 -41.12
N ILE A 991 -1.29 17.98 -41.04
CA ILE A 991 -2.17 18.04 -42.22
C ILE A 991 -1.81 19.24 -43.12
N ASP A 992 -1.51 20.39 -42.53
CA ASP A 992 -1.18 21.61 -43.26
C ASP A 992 0.23 21.53 -43.89
N ASP A 993 1.21 20.97 -43.16
CA ASP A 993 2.60 20.79 -43.61
C ASP A 993 2.73 19.74 -44.72
N GLU A 994 2.00 18.62 -44.60
CA GLU A 994 1.95 17.56 -45.61
C GLU A 994 0.99 17.90 -46.78
N GLY A 995 0.24 19.00 -46.69
CA GLY A 995 -0.68 19.44 -47.74
C GLY A 995 -1.88 18.51 -47.95
N LEU A 996 -2.31 17.81 -46.90
CA LEU A 996 -3.39 16.81 -46.95
C LEU A 996 -4.80 17.43 -46.90
N GLY A 997 -4.92 18.69 -46.48
CA GLY A 997 -6.17 19.46 -46.43
C GLY A 997 -6.51 20.19 -47.74
N LEU A 998 -7.50 21.09 -47.70
CA LEU A 998 -7.79 21.99 -48.82
C LEU A 998 -6.85 23.22 -48.76
N PRO A 999 -6.12 23.57 -49.84
CA PRO A 999 -5.14 24.66 -49.80
C PRO A 999 -5.69 26.02 -49.36
N SER A 1000 -6.94 26.34 -49.73
CA SER A 1000 -7.60 27.59 -49.29
C SER A 1000 -7.95 27.58 -47.81
N ALA A 1001 -8.26 26.42 -47.23
CA ALA A 1001 -8.56 26.29 -45.82
C ALA A 1001 -7.29 26.34 -44.97
N GLY A 1002 -6.22 25.63 -45.39
CA GLY A 1002 -4.89 25.69 -44.75
C GLY A 1002 -4.34 27.12 -44.71
N ARG A 1003 -4.41 27.87 -45.83
CA ARG A 1003 -4.02 29.29 -45.84
C ARG A 1003 -4.81 30.15 -44.85
N ARG A 1004 -6.11 29.91 -44.68
CA ARG A 1004 -6.93 30.64 -43.68
C ARG A 1004 -6.53 30.29 -42.26
N ARG A 1005 -6.26 29.01 -41.96
CA ARG A 1005 -5.77 28.57 -40.64
C ARG A 1005 -4.40 29.19 -40.32
N ALA A 1006 -3.48 29.18 -41.28
CA ALA A 1006 -2.17 29.81 -41.15
C ALA A 1006 -2.27 31.33 -40.93
N ALA A 1007 -3.09 32.03 -41.72
CA ALA A 1007 -3.35 33.47 -41.55
C ALA A 1007 -3.98 33.81 -40.20
N ALA A 1008 -4.85 32.95 -39.69
CA ALA A 1008 -5.45 33.08 -38.36
C ALA A 1008 -4.53 32.62 -37.22
N ARG A 1009 -3.32 32.13 -37.52
CA ARG A 1009 -2.37 31.54 -36.54
C ARG A 1009 -3.03 30.49 -35.64
N MET A 1010 -3.91 29.66 -36.20
CA MET A 1010 -4.79 28.78 -35.42
C MET A 1010 -4.04 27.78 -34.53
N VAL A 1011 -3.10 27.01 -35.08
CA VAL A 1011 -2.27 26.03 -34.33
C VAL A 1011 -1.52 26.72 -33.20
N ALA A 1012 -0.92 27.87 -33.51
CA ALA A 1012 -0.23 28.68 -32.54
C ALA A 1012 -1.18 29.10 -31.40
N ALA A 1013 -2.28 29.80 -31.70
CA ALA A 1013 -3.22 30.26 -30.67
C ALA A 1013 -3.77 29.12 -29.78
N MET A 1014 -3.98 27.92 -30.35
CA MET A 1014 -4.39 26.74 -29.59
C MET A 1014 -3.30 26.26 -28.62
N ARG A 1015 -2.04 26.18 -29.08
CA ARG A 1015 -0.89 25.81 -28.25
C ARG A 1015 -0.68 26.84 -27.14
N GLU A 1016 -0.69 28.14 -27.46
CA GLU A 1016 -0.57 29.22 -26.47
C GLU A 1016 -1.52 29.06 -25.31
N THR A 1017 -2.81 28.99 -25.65
CA THR A 1017 -3.88 29.03 -24.68
C THR A 1017 -3.81 27.78 -23.80
N SER A 1018 -3.60 26.62 -24.43
CA SER A 1018 -3.57 25.35 -23.70
C SER A 1018 -2.31 25.18 -22.86
N VAL A 1019 -1.15 25.59 -23.35
CA VAL A 1019 0.11 25.55 -22.60
C VAL A 1019 0.07 26.51 -21.43
N ARG A 1020 -0.44 27.74 -21.62
CA ARG A 1020 -0.61 28.71 -20.54
C ARG A 1020 -1.58 28.20 -19.48
N GLU A 1021 -2.76 27.72 -19.89
CA GLU A 1021 -3.75 27.18 -18.94
C GLU A 1021 -3.24 25.92 -18.23
N LEU A 1022 -2.45 25.05 -18.88
CA LEU A 1022 -1.77 23.92 -18.22
C LEU A 1022 -0.71 24.37 -17.22
N ALA A 1023 0.11 25.37 -17.55
CA ALA A 1023 1.12 25.88 -16.63
C ALA A 1023 0.50 26.58 -15.41
N ASP A 1024 -0.54 27.39 -15.63
CA ASP A 1024 -1.28 28.03 -14.55
C ASP A 1024 -1.99 26.97 -13.68
N LEU A 1025 -2.52 25.90 -14.29
CA LEU A 1025 -3.08 24.73 -13.58
C LEU A 1025 -2.02 24.00 -12.75
N ALA A 1026 -0.81 23.82 -13.28
CA ALA A 1026 0.33 23.26 -12.56
C ALA A 1026 0.70 24.10 -11.33
N GLY A 1027 0.70 25.43 -11.47
CA GLY A 1027 1.03 26.37 -10.40
C GLY A 1027 0.07 26.36 -9.20
N VAL A 1028 -1.19 25.94 -9.39
CA VAL A 1028 -2.19 25.80 -8.31
C VAL A 1028 -2.36 24.36 -7.80
N ALA A 1029 -1.95 23.36 -8.60
CA ALA A 1029 -2.21 21.95 -8.30
C ALA A 1029 -1.22 21.30 -7.32
N THR A 1030 -0.08 21.95 -7.06
CA THR A 1030 0.99 21.51 -6.15
C THR A 1030 1.09 22.38 -4.89
N PRO A 1031 1.56 21.85 -3.75
CA PRO A 1031 1.61 22.61 -2.50
C PRO A 1031 2.57 23.81 -2.51
N ARG A 1032 2.12 24.92 -1.91
CA ARG A 1032 2.87 26.19 -1.80
C ARG A 1032 3.49 26.33 -0.42
N ALA A 1033 4.81 26.09 -0.31
CA ALA A 1033 5.66 26.22 0.89
C ALA A 1033 5.15 25.53 2.19
N ALA A 1034 6.04 25.26 3.13
CA ALA A 1034 5.70 24.51 4.34
C ALA A 1034 4.74 25.30 5.27
N GLY A 1035 3.57 24.71 5.60
CA GLY A 1035 2.62 25.24 6.60
C GLY A 1035 1.19 25.57 6.10
N THR A 1036 0.81 25.17 4.89
CA THR A 1036 -0.49 25.48 4.27
C THR A 1036 -1.59 24.46 4.58
N GLU A 1037 -2.86 24.91 4.55
CA GLU A 1037 -4.07 24.09 4.79
C GLU A 1037 -4.21 22.93 3.77
N PRO A 1038 -4.98 21.86 4.09
CA PRO A 1038 -5.23 20.75 3.17
C PRO A 1038 -5.82 21.22 1.83
N HIS A 1039 -5.24 20.83 0.68
CA HIS A 1039 -5.71 21.25 -0.65
C HIS A 1039 -7.10 20.71 -1.02
N LEU A 1040 -7.44 19.53 -0.49
CA LEU A 1040 -8.72 18.83 -0.69
C LEU A 1040 -9.29 18.36 0.65
N PRO A 1041 -9.99 19.25 1.39
CA PRO A 1041 -10.59 18.87 2.67
C PRO A 1041 -11.58 17.71 2.49
N GLY A 1042 -11.45 16.68 3.33
CA GLY A 1042 -12.35 15.50 3.33
C GLY A 1042 -11.92 14.32 2.46
N PHE A 1043 -10.82 14.45 1.70
CA PHE A 1043 -10.20 13.32 0.99
C PHE A 1043 -9.17 12.62 1.89
N HIS A 1044 -8.72 11.42 1.49
CA HIS A 1044 -7.66 10.68 2.17
C HIS A 1044 -6.37 11.49 2.22
N HIS A 1045 -5.65 11.44 3.33
CA HIS A 1045 -4.43 12.25 3.48
C HIS A 1045 -3.34 11.96 2.45
N ALA A 1046 -3.30 10.75 1.85
CA ALA A 1046 -2.41 10.42 0.72
C ALA A 1046 -2.63 11.28 -0.53
N VAL A 1047 -3.80 11.88 -0.69
CA VAL A 1047 -4.17 12.70 -1.86
C VAL A 1047 -4.34 14.19 -1.50
N ASN A 1048 -4.27 14.54 -0.22
CA ASN A 1048 -4.50 15.90 0.28
C ASN A 1048 -3.32 16.85 0.08
N GLU A 1049 -2.13 16.32 -0.23
CA GLU A 1049 -0.91 17.12 -0.45
C GLU A 1049 -0.97 17.96 -1.73
N GLY A 1050 -1.83 17.61 -2.69
CA GLY A 1050 -2.06 18.42 -3.90
C GLY A 1050 -3.13 17.81 -4.80
N THR A 1051 -3.91 18.65 -5.49
CA THR A 1051 -5.00 18.19 -6.37
C THR A 1051 -4.53 17.28 -7.50
N VAL A 1052 -3.25 17.38 -7.89
CA VAL A 1052 -2.61 16.49 -8.85
C VAL A 1052 -2.67 15.01 -8.46
N LEU A 1053 -2.71 14.69 -7.16
CA LEU A 1053 -2.75 13.31 -6.66
C LEU A 1053 -4.15 12.68 -6.70
N ALA A 1054 -5.21 13.49 -6.82
CA ALA A 1054 -6.60 13.03 -6.84
C ALA A 1054 -7.07 12.54 -8.22
N GLU A 1055 -6.29 12.77 -9.27
CA GLU A 1055 -6.62 12.35 -10.63
C GLU A 1055 -6.25 10.86 -10.83
N PRO A 1056 -7.19 10.03 -11.31
CA PRO A 1056 -7.00 8.57 -11.39
C PRO A 1056 -6.13 8.11 -12.57
N TRP A 1057 -6.07 8.84 -13.68
CA TRP A 1057 -5.41 8.41 -14.92
C TRP A 1057 -4.08 9.12 -15.18
N THR A 1058 -3.09 8.76 -14.35
CA THR A 1058 -1.74 9.36 -14.29
C THR A 1058 -1.09 9.66 -15.65
N ILE A 1059 -1.22 8.76 -16.64
CA ILE A 1059 -0.58 8.92 -17.96
C ILE A 1059 -1.04 10.17 -18.72
N ILE A 1060 -2.28 10.60 -18.54
CA ILE A 1060 -2.81 11.79 -19.20
C ILE A 1060 -2.11 13.04 -18.67
N LEU A 1061 -1.92 13.12 -17.35
CA LEU A 1061 -1.18 14.22 -16.74
C LEU A 1061 0.29 14.22 -17.16
N ILE A 1062 0.92 13.03 -17.20
CA ILE A 1062 2.30 12.89 -17.69
C ILE A 1062 2.43 13.48 -19.10
N ARG A 1063 1.55 13.09 -20.03
CA ARG A 1063 1.56 13.58 -21.41
C ARG A 1063 1.22 15.07 -21.51
N ALA A 1064 0.26 15.56 -20.73
CA ALA A 1064 -0.15 16.97 -20.75
C ALA A 1064 0.96 17.92 -20.28
N PHE A 1065 1.48 17.68 -19.07
CA PHE A 1065 2.47 18.57 -18.46
C PHE A 1065 3.85 18.44 -19.09
N SER A 1066 4.25 17.24 -19.55
CA SER A 1066 5.52 17.08 -20.27
C SER A 1066 5.49 17.81 -21.60
N ARG A 1067 4.38 17.70 -22.36
CA ARG A 1067 4.23 18.42 -23.63
C ARG A 1067 4.19 19.94 -23.44
N ALA A 1068 3.48 20.42 -22.41
CA ALA A 1068 3.48 21.84 -22.08
C ALA A 1068 4.88 22.35 -21.72
N ALA A 1069 5.61 21.64 -20.84
CA ALA A 1069 6.97 22.00 -20.45
C ALA A 1069 7.92 22.07 -21.66
N VAL A 1070 7.86 21.08 -22.56
CA VAL A 1070 8.69 21.04 -23.78
C VAL A 1070 8.38 22.22 -24.70
N LEU A 1071 7.11 22.52 -24.95
CA LEU A 1071 6.71 23.65 -25.81
C LEU A 1071 7.13 25.01 -25.23
N ILE A 1072 7.03 25.19 -23.91
CA ILE A 1072 7.49 26.40 -23.21
C ILE A 1072 9.01 26.56 -23.34
N MET A 1073 9.76 25.48 -23.11
CA MET A 1073 11.21 25.48 -23.22
C MET A 1073 11.68 25.71 -24.66
N GLU A 1074 11.00 25.11 -25.65
CA GLU A 1074 11.25 25.33 -27.07
C GLU A 1074 11.03 26.80 -27.46
N GLU A 1075 9.98 27.43 -26.96
CA GLU A 1075 9.76 28.86 -27.19
C GLU A 1075 10.85 29.73 -26.57
N ALA A 1076 11.25 29.44 -25.34
CA ALA A 1076 12.32 30.16 -24.65
C ALA A 1076 13.67 30.04 -25.40
N ASP A 1077 14.00 28.83 -25.87
CA ASP A 1077 15.20 28.58 -26.69
C ASP A 1077 15.13 29.32 -28.04
N ASN A 1078 13.98 29.32 -28.70
CA ASN A 1078 13.77 30.05 -29.96
C ASN A 1078 13.92 31.58 -29.78
N TYR A 1079 13.37 32.13 -28.70
CA TYR A 1079 13.54 33.54 -28.34
C TYR A 1079 15.03 33.88 -28.17
N ARG A 1080 15.76 33.02 -27.46
CA ARG A 1080 17.20 33.18 -27.23
C ARG A 1080 18.03 33.09 -28.52
N ARG A 1081 17.80 32.09 -29.37
CA ARG A 1081 18.61 31.85 -30.58
C ARG A 1081 18.38 32.88 -31.68
N TYR A 1082 17.15 33.35 -31.83
CA TYR A 1082 16.75 34.15 -33.01
C TYR A 1082 16.35 35.59 -32.68
N GLY A 1083 16.21 35.98 -31.41
CA GLY A 1083 15.81 37.34 -31.01
C GLY A 1083 14.46 37.78 -31.59
N LEU A 1084 13.69 36.83 -32.13
CA LEU A 1084 12.50 37.06 -32.93
C LEU A 1084 11.26 36.83 -32.07
N VAL A 1085 10.52 37.90 -31.86
CA VAL A 1085 9.22 37.91 -31.17
C VAL A 1085 8.23 37.02 -31.92
N ARG A 1086 8.03 35.80 -31.41
CA ARG A 1086 6.75 35.06 -31.51
C ARG A 1086 5.95 35.11 -30.22
N SER A 1087 6.41 35.92 -29.27
CA SER A 1087 5.99 35.94 -27.87
C SER A 1087 4.47 35.88 -27.72
N TRP A 1088 4.02 34.93 -26.91
CA TRP A 1088 2.69 34.91 -26.30
C TRP A 1088 2.49 36.06 -25.28
N GLY A 1089 3.11 37.23 -25.48
CA GLY A 1089 3.20 38.32 -24.49
C GLY A 1089 4.27 39.38 -24.80
N GLY A 1090 4.42 40.41 -23.98
CA GLY A 1090 5.36 41.51 -24.24
C GLY A 1090 6.86 41.15 -24.02
N PRO A 1091 7.81 42.05 -24.35
CA PRO A 1091 9.26 41.83 -24.21
C PRO A 1091 9.80 41.62 -22.78
N HIS A 1092 8.93 41.58 -21.76
CA HIS A 1092 9.27 41.35 -20.35
C HIS A 1092 8.90 39.95 -19.81
N GLU A 1093 8.40 39.02 -20.65
CA GLU A 1093 7.84 37.71 -20.21
C GLU A 1093 8.77 36.48 -20.33
N GLY A 1094 10.03 36.66 -20.76
CA GLY A 1094 10.97 35.54 -20.94
C GLY A 1094 11.27 34.75 -19.65
N TRP A 1095 11.44 35.45 -18.51
CA TRP A 1095 11.69 34.83 -17.20
C TRP A 1095 10.45 34.13 -16.63
N ASN A 1096 9.24 34.66 -16.86
CA ASN A 1096 7.98 34.03 -16.47
C ASN A 1096 7.72 32.72 -17.23
N SER A 1097 8.33 32.54 -18.42
CA SER A 1097 8.14 31.34 -19.25
C SER A 1097 8.91 30.15 -18.67
N LEU A 1098 10.18 30.31 -18.27
CA LEU A 1098 10.93 29.22 -17.63
C LEU A 1098 10.40 28.86 -16.23
N GLU A 1099 9.78 29.79 -15.52
CA GLU A 1099 9.07 29.51 -14.26
C GLU A 1099 7.83 28.65 -14.49
N ARG A 1100 7.04 28.95 -15.53
CA ARG A 1100 5.91 28.10 -15.96
C ARG A 1100 6.33 26.68 -16.37
N ALA A 1101 7.50 26.55 -17.01
CA ALA A 1101 8.06 25.24 -17.31
C ALA A 1101 8.44 24.47 -16.03
N ASP A 1102 9.05 25.17 -15.07
CA ASP A 1102 9.39 24.63 -13.74
C ASP A 1102 8.13 24.19 -12.97
N ASP A 1103 7.02 24.94 -13.06
CA ASP A 1103 5.73 24.57 -12.46
C ASP A 1103 5.20 23.24 -13.04
N CYS A 1104 5.29 23.05 -14.36
CA CYS A 1104 4.91 21.80 -15.02
C CYS A 1104 5.80 20.64 -14.56
N ILE A 1105 7.12 20.86 -14.45
CA ILE A 1105 8.09 19.86 -13.99
C ILE A 1105 7.85 19.51 -12.51
N ARG A 1106 7.58 20.50 -11.67
CA ARG A 1106 7.20 20.31 -10.27
C ARG A 1106 5.94 19.46 -10.14
N THR A 1107 4.94 19.72 -10.98
CA THR A 1107 3.71 18.91 -11.03
C THR A 1107 4.01 17.44 -11.36
N LEU A 1108 4.89 17.19 -12.33
CA LEU A 1108 5.35 15.83 -12.66
C LEU A 1108 6.14 15.18 -11.52
N PHE A 1109 6.95 15.95 -10.79
CA PHE A 1109 7.70 15.47 -9.63
C PHE A 1109 6.76 15.03 -8.48
N TYR A 1110 5.75 15.84 -8.16
CA TYR A 1110 4.72 15.48 -7.17
C TYR A 1110 3.89 14.29 -7.62
N LEU A 1111 3.55 14.21 -8.92
CA LEU A 1111 2.93 13.02 -9.49
C LEU A 1111 3.84 11.78 -9.35
N GLY A 1112 5.16 12.01 -9.34
CA GLY A 1112 6.20 11.00 -9.06
C GLY A 1112 6.08 10.30 -7.70
N LYS A 1113 5.33 10.87 -6.75
CA LYS A 1113 5.01 10.19 -5.48
C LYS A 1113 4.19 8.91 -5.69
N LYS A 1114 3.37 8.86 -6.75
CA LYS A 1114 2.56 7.67 -7.13
C LYS A 1114 2.99 7.00 -8.44
N SER A 1115 3.99 7.55 -9.15
CA SER A 1115 4.33 7.16 -10.52
C SER A 1115 5.83 7.19 -10.80
N ASP A 1116 6.43 6.02 -11.04
CA ASP A 1116 7.84 5.93 -11.46
C ASP A 1116 8.07 6.67 -12.79
N MET A 1117 7.13 6.55 -13.72
CA MET A 1117 7.15 7.22 -15.01
C MET A 1117 7.12 8.74 -14.89
N ALA A 1118 6.23 9.29 -14.06
CA ALA A 1118 6.15 10.74 -13.86
C ALA A 1118 7.43 11.29 -13.25
N ARG A 1119 8.02 10.55 -12.29
CA ARG A 1119 9.30 10.94 -11.68
C ARG A 1119 10.41 11.00 -12.73
N ARG A 1120 10.53 9.98 -13.58
CA ARG A 1120 11.53 9.95 -14.66
C ARG A 1120 11.34 11.08 -15.67
N VAL A 1121 10.10 11.35 -16.08
CA VAL A 1121 9.81 12.45 -17.02
C VAL A 1121 10.16 13.81 -16.39
N ALA A 1122 9.90 13.99 -15.09
CA ALA A 1122 10.34 15.18 -14.36
C ALA A 1122 11.86 15.33 -14.37
N ASP A 1123 12.63 14.24 -14.18
CA ASP A 1123 14.09 14.29 -14.22
C ASP A 1123 14.63 14.65 -15.61
N ILE A 1124 14.09 14.04 -16.67
CA ILE A 1124 14.47 14.35 -18.06
C ILE A 1124 14.26 15.84 -18.37
N LEU A 1125 13.12 16.39 -17.96
CA LEU A 1125 12.78 17.80 -18.18
C LEU A 1125 13.58 18.74 -17.28
N SER A 1126 13.90 18.33 -16.05
CA SER A 1126 14.75 19.09 -15.13
C SER A 1126 16.17 19.25 -15.69
N ASP A 1127 16.75 18.18 -16.23
CA ASP A 1127 18.05 18.22 -16.91
C ASP A 1127 18.03 19.17 -18.12
N ALA A 1128 16.95 19.14 -18.91
CA ALA A 1128 16.77 20.02 -20.07
C ALA A 1128 16.61 21.50 -19.67
N LEU A 1129 15.80 21.78 -18.63
CA LEU A 1129 15.60 23.12 -18.09
C LEU A 1129 16.89 23.70 -17.49
N ALA A 1130 17.66 22.88 -16.76
CA ALA A 1130 18.95 23.28 -16.22
C ALA A 1130 19.94 23.65 -17.34
N SER A 1131 19.97 22.88 -18.43
CA SER A 1131 20.81 23.16 -19.60
C SER A 1131 20.45 24.50 -20.26
N LEU A 1132 19.16 24.83 -20.35
CA LEU A 1132 18.71 26.13 -20.85
C LEU A 1132 19.07 27.29 -19.92
N ARG A 1133 18.90 27.13 -18.59
CA ARG A 1133 19.23 28.15 -17.59
C ARG A 1133 20.73 28.47 -17.53
N LEU A 1134 21.59 27.44 -17.54
CA LEU A 1134 23.05 27.60 -17.52
C LEU A 1134 23.58 28.35 -18.74
N ALA A 1135 22.88 28.22 -19.86
CA ALA A 1135 23.26 28.84 -21.11
C ALA A 1135 22.77 30.32 -21.20
N ASP A 1136 21.91 30.77 -20.28
CA ASP A 1136 21.42 32.15 -20.13
C ASP A 1136 22.36 33.04 -19.29
N ASP A 1137 23.24 32.44 -18.46
CA ASP A 1137 24.28 33.15 -17.67
C ASP A 1137 25.53 33.54 -18.49
N GLY A 1138 25.56 33.21 -19.79
CA GLY A 1138 26.59 33.67 -20.73
C GLY A 1138 26.21 35.02 -21.37
N PRO A 1139 27.17 35.93 -21.65
CA PRO A 1139 26.84 37.20 -22.29
C PRO A 1139 26.18 36.93 -23.65
N PRO A 1140 25.15 37.71 -24.05
CA PRO A 1140 24.53 37.53 -25.35
C PRO A 1140 25.60 37.63 -26.43
N LEU A 1141 25.63 36.68 -27.36
CA LEU A 1141 26.49 36.73 -28.53
C LEU A 1141 26.11 37.94 -29.39
N GLY A 1142 26.68 39.09 -29.02
CA GLY A 1142 26.64 40.33 -29.76
C GLY A 1142 27.48 40.19 -31.02
N GLY A 1143 26.91 40.69 -32.12
CA GLY A 1143 27.39 40.46 -33.47
C GLY A 1143 28.81 40.92 -33.76
N HIS A 1144 29.34 40.34 -34.83
CA HIS A 1144 30.51 40.81 -35.56
C HIS A 1144 30.52 42.34 -35.78
N GLY A 1145 31.64 42.97 -35.42
CA GLY A 1145 32.04 44.35 -35.73
C GLY A 1145 32.85 44.90 -34.55
N GLY A 1146 34.19 44.93 -34.56
CA GLY A 1146 35.02 45.82 -35.39
C GLY A 1146 35.69 46.86 -34.46
N ASP A 1147 37.03 46.77 -34.35
CA ASP A 1147 38.01 47.76 -33.87
C ASP A 1147 38.19 48.11 -32.37
N GLY A 1148 39.45 48.05 -31.91
CA GLY A 1148 40.09 49.19 -31.24
C GLY A 1148 40.60 49.10 -29.77
N ALA A 1149 41.82 48.56 -29.59
CA ALA A 1149 42.93 49.07 -28.75
C ALA A 1149 42.84 49.30 -27.20
N ALA A 1150 43.90 48.80 -26.53
CA ALA A 1150 44.58 49.24 -25.29
C ALA A 1150 43.85 49.05 -23.93
N GLY A 1151 44.46 48.64 -22.82
CA GLY A 1151 45.83 48.30 -22.46
C GLY A 1151 46.04 48.51 -20.95
N ARG A 1152 46.76 47.58 -20.28
CA ARG A 1152 47.38 47.68 -18.92
C ARG A 1152 46.39 47.83 -17.73
N GLY A 1153 46.56 47.24 -16.56
CA GLY A 1153 47.60 46.40 -15.96
C GLY A 1153 47.49 46.48 -14.43
N GLY A 1154 47.85 45.40 -13.73
CA GLY A 1154 48.58 45.46 -12.46
C GLY A 1154 47.83 45.44 -11.12
N GLY A 1155 48.17 44.43 -10.31
CA GLY A 1155 48.40 44.54 -8.84
C GLY A 1155 47.18 44.27 -7.96
N SER A 1156 46.99 43.09 -7.37
CA SER A 1156 47.74 42.41 -6.29
C SER A 1156 47.59 43.03 -4.89
N SER A 1157 46.97 42.24 -3.99
CA SER A 1157 47.26 42.10 -2.54
C SER A 1157 46.94 43.34 -1.66
N THR A 1158 46.42 43.24 -0.44
CA THR A 1158 46.77 42.35 0.67
C THR A 1158 45.68 42.35 1.75
N SER A 1159 45.64 41.24 2.47
CA SER A 1159 44.97 40.95 3.74
C SER A 1159 45.45 41.77 4.96
N LEU A 1160 44.60 41.87 5.99
CA LEU A 1160 44.84 41.70 7.46
C LEU A 1160 43.66 42.38 8.20
N GLY A 1161 42.83 41.65 8.97
CA GLY A 1161 42.98 41.38 10.41
C GLY A 1161 42.49 42.58 11.26
N SER A 1162 41.84 42.52 12.42
CA SER A 1162 41.27 41.50 13.31
C SER A 1162 40.77 42.27 14.57
N GLU A 1163 39.75 41.78 15.30
CA GLU A 1163 39.37 42.15 16.71
C GLU A 1163 38.77 43.57 16.94
N GLY A 1164 37.79 43.85 17.81
CA GLY A 1164 36.97 43.10 18.77
C GLY A 1164 36.41 44.05 19.86
N LYS A 1165 35.11 43.89 20.24
CA LYS A 1165 34.41 44.36 21.49
C LYS A 1165 34.25 45.89 21.68
N THR A 1166 33.17 46.49 22.24
CA THR A 1166 32.13 46.10 23.21
C THR A 1166 31.00 47.16 23.27
N ALA A 1167 29.75 46.69 23.51
CA ALA A 1167 28.62 47.24 24.30
C ALA A 1167 28.21 48.74 24.27
N ALA A 1168 26.90 49.01 24.03
CA ALA A 1168 25.99 49.64 25.01
C ALA A 1168 24.55 49.86 24.48
N THR A 1169 23.58 49.49 25.33
CA THR A 1169 22.30 50.16 25.64
C THR A 1169 21.17 50.27 24.60
N GLY A 1170 20.06 49.58 24.90
CA GLY A 1170 18.83 50.23 25.37
C GLY A 1170 17.72 50.50 24.34
N GLY A 1171 16.50 50.09 24.69
CA GLY A 1171 15.30 50.89 24.37
C GLY A 1171 14.25 50.22 23.49
N SER A 1172 13.15 49.84 24.14
CA SER A 1172 11.84 49.41 23.61
C SER A 1172 11.21 50.36 22.57
N SER A 1173 10.36 49.84 21.69
CA SER A 1173 8.90 50.09 21.74
C SER A 1173 8.13 49.45 20.57
N THR A 1174 7.19 48.58 20.95
CA THR A 1174 5.80 48.37 20.48
C THR A 1174 5.14 49.67 19.98
N GLU A 1175 4.18 49.76 19.05
CA GLU A 1175 2.83 49.15 18.90
C GLU A 1175 2.20 49.97 17.71
N SER A 1176 1.61 49.41 16.65
CA SER A 1176 0.23 48.93 16.47
C SER A 1176 -0.84 49.98 15.99
N TRP A 1177 -1.70 49.51 15.05
CA TRP A 1177 -3.06 49.96 14.66
C TRP A 1177 -3.20 51.30 13.90
N THR A 1178 -4.04 51.51 12.86
CA THR A 1178 -5.46 51.12 12.66
C THR A 1178 -5.88 51.35 11.18
N ALA A 1179 -6.98 50.71 10.78
CA ALA A 1179 -7.71 50.89 9.53
C ALA A 1179 -8.55 52.19 9.46
N ALA A 1180 -8.87 52.65 8.23
CA ALA A 1180 -10.08 53.44 7.94
C ALA A 1180 -10.44 53.38 6.44
N THR A 1181 -11.74 53.17 6.19
CA THR A 1181 -12.45 53.12 4.90
C THR A 1181 -13.16 54.45 4.56
N GLU A 1182 -13.61 54.53 3.30
CA GLU A 1182 -14.72 55.30 2.69
C GLU A 1182 -14.48 56.63 1.93
N SER A 1183 -14.75 56.54 0.59
CA SER A 1183 -15.52 57.43 -0.33
C SER A 1183 -15.25 58.95 -0.35
N ASP A 1184 -15.34 59.74 -1.43
CA ASP A 1184 -15.80 59.62 -2.81
C ASP A 1184 -15.35 60.93 -3.51
N LEU A 1185 -14.98 60.89 -4.80
CA LEU A 1185 -15.41 61.87 -5.84
C LEU A 1185 -14.72 61.59 -7.19
N ALA A 1186 -15.59 61.45 -8.19
CA ALA A 1186 -15.35 61.06 -9.58
C ALA A 1186 -14.54 62.08 -10.42
N SER A 1187 -13.82 61.60 -11.43
CA SER A 1187 -14.20 61.79 -12.86
C SER A 1187 -13.09 61.41 -13.85
N SER A 1188 -13.53 60.79 -14.95
CA SER A 1188 -12.92 60.70 -16.29
C SER A 1188 -11.79 59.69 -16.57
N GLY A 1189 -12.06 58.82 -17.56
CA GLY A 1189 -11.03 58.11 -18.34
C GLY A 1189 -11.21 56.61 -18.51
N GLY A 1190 -12.31 56.16 -19.11
CA GLY A 1190 -12.51 54.75 -19.46
C GLY A 1190 -11.75 54.29 -20.70
N TRP A 1191 -11.35 53.02 -20.72
CA TRP A 1191 -11.19 52.20 -21.91
C TRP A 1191 -11.84 50.85 -21.63
N GLY A 1192 -12.96 50.61 -22.30
CA GLY A 1192 -13.83 49.46 -22.12
C GLY A 1192 -13.46 48.27 -23.01
N GLU A 1193 -13.88 47.12 -22.51
CA GLU A 1193 -14.01 45.85 -23.21
C GLU A 1193 -14.80 45.99 -24.52
N ALA A 1194 -14.36 45.27 -25.56
CA ALA A 1194 -15.15 45.01 -26.75
C ALA A 1194 -15.22 43.50 -26.99
N GLY A 1195 -16.34 42.90 -26.57
CA GLY A 1195 -16.81 41.65 -27.14
C GLY A 1195 -17.38 41.90 -28.54
N THR A 1196 -17.28 40.93 -29.44
CA THR A 1196 -18.12 40.89 -30.64
C THR A 1196 -18.50 39.46 -30.98
N TYR A 1197 -19.80 39.21 -30.86
CA TYR A 1197 -20.52 38.09 -31.46
C TYR A 1197 -20.55 38.25 -32.98
N TRP A 1198 -20.50 37.13 -33.71
CA TRP A 1198 -20.97 37.07 -35.10
C TRP A 1198 -22.10 36.05 -35.20
N ASN A 1199 -23.29 36.57 -35.50
CA ASN A 1199 -24.47 35.83 -35.91
C ASN A 1199 -24.66 36.14 -37.40
N VAL A 1200 -24.80 35.13 -38.27
CA VAL A 1200 -25.16 35.36 -39.68
C VAL A 1200 -26.24 34.36 -40.09
N SER A 1201 -27.44 34.89 -40.34
CA SER A 1201 -28.33 34.31 -41.33
C SER A 1201 -29.01 35.40 -42.18
N SER A 1202 -28.88 35.18 -43.50
CA SER A 1202 -29.76 35.58 -44.61
C SER A 1202 -29.63 36.96 -45.28
N LEU A 1203 -29.70 36.88 -46.63
CA LEU A 1203 -29.94 37.90 -47.67
C LEU A 1203 -28.74 38.82 -47.96
N GLY A 1204 -28.24 39.03 -49.18
CA GLY A 1204 -28.67 38.72 -50.54
C GLY A 1204 -28.15 39.85 -51.45
N GLY A 1205 -27.41 39.51 -52.52
CA GLY A 1205 -27.28 40.33 -53.73
C GLY A 1205 -26.26 41.49 -53.76
N ALA A 1206 -25.37 41.42 -54.78
CA ALA A 1206 -24.59 42.51 -55.42
C ALA A 1206 -23.63 43.31 -54.52
N GLY A 1207 -22.37 43.62 -54.85
CA GLY A 1207 -21.59 43.66 -56.08
C GLY A 1207 -20.50 44.73 -55.87
N LEU A 1208 -19.33 44.55 -56.50
CA LEU A 1208 -18.17 45.48 -56.57
C LEU A 1208 -17.41 45.73 -55.24
N ALA A 1209 -16.15 45.32 -55.08
CA ALA A 1209 -14.88 45.71 -55.75
C ALA A 1209 -14.13 46.85 -55.02
N ILE A 1210 -12.80 46.63 -54.93
CA ILE A 1210 -11.69 47.60 -54.80
C ILE A 1210 -11.08 47.83 -53.40
N CYS A 1211 -9.84 47.32 -53.30
CA CYS A 1211 -8.59 47.80 -52.68
C CYS A 1211 -8.54 48.41 -51.28
N GLY A 1212 -7.54 47.93 -50.53
CA GLY A 1212 -6.98 48.53 -49.32
C GLY A 1212 -6.19 47.50 -48.53
#